data_AF-A0A944GEC4-F1
#
_entry.id   AF-A0A944GEC4-F1
#
_cell.length_a   1.000
_cell.length_b   1.000
_cell.length_c   1.000
_cell.angle_alpha   90.00
_cell.angle_beta   90.00
_cell.angle_gamma   90.00
#
_symmetry.space_group_name_H-M   'P 1'
#
loop_
_entity.id
_entity.type
_entity.pdbx_description
1 polymer ?
#
loop_
_entity_poly.entity_id
_entity_poly.type
_entity_poly.pdbx_seq_one_letter_code
_entity_poly.pdbx_strand_id
1 'polypeptide(L)'
;MNKLFLVDAYSIIYRAYYALMRSPRINSKHFNTSAVFGFVNILNDVLSNDELTHIAVAFDPATPTFRHNDFPQYKANRDAAPEDIHLSVPIIKQIVAAMNIPIVEADGFEADDVIGTLAHQAAQKGFEVYMLTPDKDYGQLVTDKIKIYKPRYGEGGYDVLGVQEVLDKWGLSSTAQVIDLLGLMGDSSDNIPGCPGVGEKTAVKLLMEYGSIDNLINSAQDMKKSALKDKILNNIDNIRLSKYLATIRLDVPVIFDEAATARKKPDYPKLVEIYKEMEFNFLLKKLSAEGVDIGSLDFSSKASTVNSHGKVSGTTENISKPSLFDDFNDTKSTSIDASSGSIDDNALQGKKAIIDSDTAMVNAKNALQYSMTVGQQNENQPGRILDTINSVKHEYYKTATVAEYEALAAELNAATSFAFDTETTGVDVHNSSLVGISFAINPHQAYYIPLPQEINDAVEILSYFKKPLENRDIEKCGHNIKFDIMMLAKYGVQVAGPLFDSMIAHYLIQPELYHNMDFLAELLLGYKTIHIEELIGEKGKNQLNMRQVNIDRVVDYAAEDADITLQLCNSLKPQIEDLQLHTLCYDIEMPLIYVLAKMEMTGVIVDDFSLAQSSQILTQQMLAIENNIRKEAGFAINVSSPVQVGKLLFEVLAISDKPKKTKRGQYVTDEDTLESLRYKHPVVGEILEYRGLKKLLSTYIDALPKLIDEKSGRIHTSFNQTVTATGRLSSSNPNLQNIPIRNEDGKEIRRAFVASEGYKFLSADYSQVELRIMAHLSQDANMVEAFVKDYDIHAATAAKIFKVPIEEVTSDMRRKAKTANFGIIYGVSAFGLSERLGVSRT
;
A
#
# COMPACT_ATOMS: atom_id res chain seq x y z
N MET A 1 9.86 -25.14 30.16
CA MET A 1 11.10 -25.34 29.36
C MET A 1 11.72 -23.97 29.18
N ASN A 2 13.01 -23.79 29.42
CA ASN A 2 13.62 -22.46 29.34
C ASN A 2 13.82 -22.05 27.87
N LYS A 3 13.40 -20.83 27.52
CA LYS A 3 13.54 -20.27 26.17
C LYS A 3 14.50 -19.09 26.21
N LEU A 4 15.52 -19.14 25.36
CA LEU A 4 16.54 -18.10 25.20
C LEU A 4 16.37 -17.41 23.85
N PHE A 5 16.27 -16.09 23.83
CA PHE A 5 16.37 -15.30 22.60
C PHE A 5 17.75 -14.66 22.49
N LEU A 6 18.39 -14.86 21.35
CA LEU A 6 19.65 -14.23 21.00
C LEU A 6 19.41 -13.28 19.84
N VAL A 7 19.64 -12.00 20.07
CA VAL A 7 19.29 -10.93 19.14
C VAL A 7 20.53 -10.45 18.38
N ASP A 8 20.50 -10.52 17.06
CA ASP A 8 21.49 -9.90 16.19
C ASP A 8 21.16 -8.42 16.03
N ALA A 9 21.92 -7.54 16.72
CA ALA A 9 21.57 -6.14 16.80
C ALA A 9 21.66 -5.43 15.46
N TYR A 10 22.75 -5.63 14.70
CA TYR A 10 22.95 -4.91 13.45
C TYR A 10 21.90 -5.29 12.41
N SER A 11 21.45 -6.55 12.36
CA SER A 11 20.37 -6.95 11.47
C SER A 11 19.08 -6.15 11.69
N ILE A 12 18.75 -5.86 12.96
CA ILE A 12 17.57 -5.08 13.35
C ILE A 12 17.80 -3.59 13.11
N ILE A 13 18.97 -3.07 13.44
CA ILE A 13 19.32 -1.65 13.28
C ILE A 13 19.26 -1.23 11.82
N TYR A 14 19.89 -1.99 10.92
CA TYR A 14 19.82 -1.71 9.49
C TYR A 14 18.40 -1.81 8.97
N ARG A 15 17.66 -2.85 9.39
CA ARG A 15 16.26 -3.02 8.99
C ARG A 15 15.40 -1.83 9.43
N ALA A 16 15.52 -1.39 10.68
CA ALA A 16 14.80 -0.25 11.22
C ALA A 16 15.15 1.05 10.50
N TYR A 17 16.44 1.29 10.27
CA TYR A 17 16.93 2.46 9.57
C TYR A 17 16.41 2.53 8.13
N TYR A 18 16.58 1.46 7.34
CA TYR A 18 16.14 1.45 5.94
C TYR A 18 14.63 1.42 5.78
N ALA A 19 13.88 0.79 6.70
CA ALA A 19 12.42 0.82 6.71
C ALA A 19 11.88 2.26 6.83
N LEU A 20 12.59 3.12 7.56
CA LEU A 20 12.23 4.52 7.77
C LEU A 20 13.11 5.49 6.97
N MET A 21 14.01 5.03 6.10
CA MET A 21 14.91 5.92 5.35
C MET A 21 14.17 6.93 4.47
N ARG A 22 13.00 6.53 3.94
CA ARG A 22 12.14 7.43 3.16
C ARG A 22 11.38 8.45 4.03
N SER A 23 11.25 8.18 5.33
CA SER A 23 10.58 9.00 6.34
C SER A 23 11.35 8.98 7.67
N PRO A 24 12.56 9.58 7.72
CA PRO A 24 13.40 9.48 8.89
C PRO A 24 12.78 10.26 10.05
N ARG A 25 12.70 9.63 11.22
CA ARG A 25 12.26 10.27 12.46
C ARG A 25 13.37 11.13 13.04
N ILE A 26 13.23 12.44 12.96
CA ILE A 26 14.22 13.39 13.48
C ILE A 26 13.67 14.05 14.76
N ASN A 27 14.46 14.10 15.82
CA ASN A 27 14.09 14.81 17.05
C ASN A 27 14.43 16.32 16.98
N SER A 28 14.06 17.10 18.00
CA SER A 28 14.34 18.55 18.04
C SER A 28 15.84 18.91 17.96
N LYS A 29 16.74 18.00 18.33
CA LYS A 29 18.20 18.15 18.20
C LYS A 29 18.73 17.81 16.79
N HIS A 30 17.84 17.62 15.82
CA HIS A 30 18.17 17.22 14.45
C HIS A 30 18.85 15.84 14.36
N PHE A 31 18.63 14.97 15.35
CA PHE A 31 19.17 13.62 15.38
C PHE A 31 18.18 12.60 14.79
N ASN A 32 18.65 11.73 13.89
CA ASN A 32 17.84 10.66 13.31
C ASN A 32 17.65 9.50 14.29
N THR A 33 16.46 9.46 14.89
CA THR A 33 16.05 8.46 15.88
C THR A 33 15.48 7.18 15.25
N SER A 34 15.38 7.08 13.91
CA SER A 34 14.69 5.98 13.22
C SER A 34 15.21 4.59 13.60
N ALA A 35 16.54 4.44 13.59
CA ALA A 35 17.19 3.17 13.91
C ALA A 35 16.95 2.79 15.38
N VAL A 36 17.08 3.76 16.28
CA VAL A 36 16.82 3.58 17.72
C VAL A 36 15.36 3.19 17.96
N PHE A 37 14.42 3.93 17.39
CA PHE A 37 12.98 3.71 17.57
C PHE A 37 12.54 2.33 17.04
N GLY A 38 12.94 1.97 15.82
CA GLY A 38 12.58 0.68 15.24
C GLY A 38 13.21 -0.50 15.99
N PHE A 39 14.46 -0.36 16.45
CA PHE A 39 15.10 -1.36 17.30
C PHE A 39 14.34 -1.58 18.60
N VAL A 40 13.97 -0.50 19.30
CA VAL A 40 13.22 -0.56 20.56
C VAL A 40 11.87 -1.23 20.39
N ASN A 41 11.15 -0.95 19.30
CA ASN A 41 9.85 -1.58 19.07
C ASN A 41 9.96 -3.09 18.84
N ILE A 42 10.92 -3.52 18.00
CA ILE A 42 11.16 -4.95 17.78
C ILE A 42 11.57 -5.64 19.08
N LEU A 43 12.44 -5.00 19.88
CA LEU A 43 12.86 -5.55 21.16
C LEU A 43 11.68 -5.65 22.15
N ASN A 44 10.83 -4.62 22.24
CA ASN A 44 9.62 -4.64 23.09
C ASN A 44 8.61 -5.70 22.66
N ASP A 45 8.46 -5.91 21.35
CA ASP A 45 7.59 -6.94 20.79
C ASP A 45 8.08 -8.35 21.16
N VAL A 46 9.39 -8.60 21.04
CA VAL A 46 10.01 -9.86 21.51
C VAL A 46 9.82 -10.04 23.02
N LEU A 47 10.00 -8.98 23.80
CA LEU A 47 9.80 -8.99 25.25
C LEU A 47 8.33 -9.16 25.65
N SER A 48 7.37 -8.91 24.75
CA SER A 48 5.94 -9.15 25.03
C SER A 48 5.58 -10.64 25.06
N ASN A 49 6.47 -11.51 24.57
CA ASN A 49 6.28 -12.95 24.63
C ASN A 49 6.43 -13.47 26.08
N ASP A 50 5.31 -13.86 26.69
CA ASP A 50 5.28 -14.36 28.07
C ASP A 50 6.05 -15.68 28.28
N GLU A 51 6.35 -16.42 27.21
CA GLU A 51 7.15 -17.65 27.28
C GLU A 51 8.67 -17.39 27.26
N LEU A 52 9.10 -16.15 27.01
CA LEU A 52 10.50 -15.74 27.02
C LEU A 52 11.07 -15.73 28.45
N THR A 53 12.03 -16.61 28.73
CA THR A 53 12.68 -16.65 30.05
C THR A 53 14.06 -15.99 30.06
N HIS A 54 14.80 -16.03 28.95
CA HIS A 54 16.16 -15.50 28.86
C HIS A 54 16.38 -14.74 27.55
N ILE A 55 17.21 -13.69 27.57
CA ILE A 55 17.52 -12.86 26.40
C ILE A 55 18.94 -12.30 26.46
N ALA A 56 19.59 -12.16 25.31
CA ALA A 56 20.84 -11.40 25.14
C ALA A 56 20.88 -10.72 23.77
N VAL A 57 21.62 -9.62 23.65
CA VAL A 57 21.79 -8.87 22.40
C VAL A 57 23.27 -8.86 22.01
N ALA A 58 23.58 -9.36 20.81
CA ALA A 58 24.93 -9.37 20.27
C ALA A 58 25.17 -8.21 19.30
N PHE A 59 26.35 -7.59 19.38
CA PHE A 59 26.81 -6.56 18.44
C PHE A 59 28.10 -7.00 17.78
N ASP A 60 28.32 -6.52 16.55
CA ASP A 60 29.62 -6.64 15.91
C ASP A 60 30.67 -5.82 16.67
N PRO A 61 31.93 -6.30 16.74
CA PRO A 61 33.01 -5.59 17.39
C PRO A 61 33.41 -4.36 16.55
N ALA A 62 34.01 -3.37 17.20
CA ALA A 62 34.57 -2.21 16.50
C ALA A 62 35.87 -2.56 15.73
N THR A 63 36.48 -3.71 16.01
CA THR A 63 37.75 -4.16 15.43
C THR A 63 37.55 -5.12 14.26
N PRO A 64 38.49 -5.17 13.29
CA PRO A 64 38.47 -6.18 12.23
C PRO A 64 38.39 -7.61 12.79
N THR A 65 37.57 -8.45 12.15
CA THR A 65 37.40 -9.85 12.53
C THR A 65 38.38 -10.76 11.80
N PHE A 66 38.43 -12.05 12.17
CA PHE A 66 39.28 -13.02 11.46
C PHE A 66 39.00 -13.05 9.95
N ARG A 67 37.75 -12.84 9.51
CA ARG A 67 37.37 -12.78 8.09
C ARG A 67 38.08 -11.64 7.36
N HIS A 68 38.16 -10.46 7.99
CA HIS A 68 38.84 -9.29 7.42
C HIS A 68 40.37 -9.49 7.36
N ASN A 69 40.94 -10.14 8.39
CA ASN A 69 42.38 -10.41 8.44
C ASN A 69 42.82 -11.46 7.40
N ASP A 70 42.01 -12.52 7.24
CA ASP A 70 42.33 -13.64 6.35
C ASP A 70 41.95 -13.37 4.90
N PHE A 71 40.93 -12.53 4.67
CA PHE A 71 40.50 -12.11 3.34
C PHE A 71 40.17 -10.61 3.31
N PRO A 72 41.13 -9.74 2.97
CA PRO A 72 40.95 -8.28 2.97
C PRO A 72 39.84 -7.74 2.05
N GLN A 73 39.38 -8.56 1.09
CA GLN A 73 38.29 -8.22 0.17
C GLN A 73 36.90 -8.52 0.79
N TYR A 74 36.83 -9.21 1.93
CA TYR A 74 35.59 -9.49 2.64
C TYR A 74 34.85 -8.19 2.99
N LYS A 75 33.58 -8.08 2.59
CA LYS A 75 32.73 -6.89 2.75
C LYS A 75 33.33 -5.58 2.18
N ALA A 76 34.41 -5.63 1.39
CA ALA A 76 35.10 -4.44 0.87
C ALA A 76 34.26 -3.63 -0.13
N ASN A 77 33.28 -4.27 -0.78
CA ASN A 77 32.34 -3.62 -1.69
C ASN A 77 31.07 -3.11 -0.98
N ARG A 78 30.95 -3.25 0.34
CA ARG A 78 29.82 -2.67 1.08
C ARG A 78 30.02 -1.17 1.21
N ASP A 79 28.96 -0.42 0.97
CA ASP A 79 28.93 1.00 1.32
C ASP A 79 29.20 1.17 2.81
N ALA A 80 29.90 2.24 3.17
CA ALA A 80 30.13 2.58 4.57
C ALA A 80 28.77 2.70 5.29
N ALA A 81 28.71 2.24 6.54
CA ALA A 81 27.48 2.34 7.30
C ALA A 81 27.09 3.83 7.42
N PRO A 82 25.80 4.17 7.21
CA PRO A 82 25.31 5.53 7.37
C PRO A 82 25.71 6.12 8.74
N GLU A 83 26.10 7.39 8.75
CA GLU A 83 26.51 8.10 9.98
C GLU A 83 25.42 8.02 11.07
N ASP A 84 24.15 8.12 10.67
CA ASP A 84 23.00 7.96 11.56
C ASP A 84 22.98 6.63 12.31
N ILE A 85 23.41 5.52 11.67
CA ILE A 85 23.51 4.21 12.32
C ILE A 85 24.64 4.22 13.35
N HIS A 86 25.81 4.77 12.99
CA HIS A 86 26.94 4.88 13.91
C HIS A 86 26.58 5.69 15.17
N LEU A 87 25.83 6.79 15.01
CA LEU A 87 25.37 7.61 16.12
C LEU A 87 24.25 6.93 16.94
N SER A 88 23.45 6.06 16.32
CA SER A 88 22.37 5.32 16.98
C SER A 88 22.85 4.17 17.86
N VAL A 89 23.92 3.47 17.48
CA VAL A 89 24.42 2.28 18.21
C VAL A 89 24.72 2.54 19.69
N PRO A 90 25.43 3.61 20.08
CA PRO A 90 25.66 3.91 21.51
C PRO A 90 24.37 4.09 22.30
N ILE A 91 23.37 4.75 21.73
CA ILE A 91 22.07 4.99 22.38
C ILE A 91 21.32 3.66 22.55
N ILE A 92 21.34 2.82 21.51
CA ILE A 92 20.73 1.48 21.59
C ILE A 92 21.38 0.64 22.68
N LYS A 93 22.71 0.65 22.80
CA LYS A 93 23.41 -0.04 23.90
C LYS A 93 22.98 0.50 25.28
N GLN A 94 22.78 1.81 25.43
CA GLN A 94 22.28 2.39 26.67
C GLN A 94 20.85 1.89 27.00
N ILE A 95 19.97 1.80 25.99
CA ILE A 95 18.61 1.29 26.16
C ILE A 95 18.62 -0.20 26.53
N VAL A 96 19.40 -1.03 25.83
CA VAL A 96 19.52 -2.47 26.12
C VAL A 96 20.01 -2.69 27.55
N ALA A 97 21.02 -1.92 27.98
CA ALA A 97 21.49 -1.94 29.36
C ALA A 97 20.41 -1.48 30.36
N ALA A 98 19.65 -0.43 30.05
CA ALA A 98 18.54 0.05 30.89
C ALA A 98 17.36 -0.95 30.92
N MET A 99 17.19 -1.78 29.89
CA MET A 99 16.26 -2.92 29.91
C MET A 99 16.78 -4.10 30.74
N ASN A 100 17.96 -4.00 31.34
CA ASN A 100 18.66 -5.07 32.06
C ASN A 100 18.89 -6.33 31.21
N ILE A 101 19.17 -6.14 29.92
CA ILE A 101 19.50 -7.20 28.97
C ILE A 101 21.02 -7.21 28.75
N PRO A 102 21.70 -8.36 28.84
CA PRO A 102 23.14 -8.42 28.61
C PRO A 102 23.48 -8.15 27.14
N ILE A 103 24.47 -7.28 26.95
CA ILE A 103 25.12 -7.04 25.67
C ILE A 103 26.33 -7.99 25.58
N VAL A 104 26.44 -8.73 24.48
CA VAL A 104 27.53 -9.70 24.25
C VAL A 104 28.30 -9.33 22.99
N GLU A 105 29.62 -9.18 23.15
CA GLU A 105 30.57 -8.79 22.10
C GLU A 105 31.86 -9.56 22.31
N ALA A 106 32.56 -9.91 21.23
CA ALA A 106 33.87 -10.57 21.31
C ALA A 106 34.80 -9.98 20.25
N ASP A 107 35.95 -9.46 20.70
CA ASP A 107 36.96 -8.92 19.80
C ASP A 107 37.41 -9.99 18.79
N GLY A 108 37.44 -9.61 17.51
CA GLY A 108 37.86 -10.48 16.42
C GLY A 108 36.77 -11.42 15.84
N PHE A 109 35.55 -11.40 16.38
CA PHE A 109 34.43 -12.25 15.95
C PHE A 109 33.17 -11.43 15.69
N GLU A 110 32.39 -11.77 14.67
CA GLU A 110 31.15 -11.06 14.35
C GLU A 110 30.00 -11.50 15.28
N ALA A 111 28.89 -10.77 15.29
CA ALA A 111 27.74 -11.05 16.16
C ALA A 111 27.15 -12.45 15.89
N ASP A 112 27.24 -12.94 14.66
CA ASP A 112 26.81 -14.28 14.26
C ASP A 112 27.62 -15.39 14.92
N ASP A 113 28.94 -15.24 15.00
CA ASP A 113 29.87 -16.14 15.68
C ASP A 113 29.59 -16.19 17.19
N VAL A 114 29.35 -15.02 17.79
CA VAL A 114 28.98 -14.89 19.21
C VAL A 114 27.65 -15.59 19.48
N ILE A 115 26.63 -15.32 18.66
CA ILE A 115 25.30 -15.93 18.78
C ILE A 115 25.38 -17.44 18.56
N GLY A 116 26.09 -17.90 17.53
CA GLY A 116 26.26 -19.32 17.22
C GLY A 116 26.88 -20.09 18.38
N THR A 117 27.94 -19.53 18.97
CA THR A 117 28.62 -20.09 20.15
C THR A 117 27.67 -20.17 21.36
N LEU A 118 26.99 -19.07 21.70
CA LEU A 118 26.08 -19.02 22.84
C LEU A 118 24.85 -19.93 22.65
N ALA A 119 24.31 -20.00 21.43
CA ALA A 119 23.18 -20.85 21.10
C ALA A 119 23.51 -22.33 21.34
N HIS A 120 24.69 -22.79 20.92
CA HIS A 120 25.12 -24.17 21.13
C HIS A 120 25.38 -24.47 22.61
N GLN A 121 26.04 -23.55 23.33
CA GLN A 121 26.27 -23.71 24.77
C GLN A 121 24.95 -23.77 25.56
N ALA A 122 23.97 -22.93 25.22
CA ALA A 122 22.65 -22.93 25.84
C ALA A 122 21.83 -24.19 25.50
N ALA A 123 21.84 -24.63 24.24
CA ALA A 123 21.14 -25.84 23.80
C ALA A 123 21.70 -27.11 24.50
N GLN A 124 23.01 -27.17 24.74
CA GLN A 124 23.65 -28.22 25.55
C GLN A 124 23.16 -28.22 27.01
N LYS A 125 22.86 -27.05 27.57
CA LYS A 125 22.22 -26.90 28.90
C LYS A 125 20.71 -27.14 28.88
N GLY A 126 20.12 -27.51 27.74
CA GLY A 126 18.70 -27.88 27.62
C GLY A 126 17.75 -26.74 27.27
N PHE A 127 18.26 -25.57 26.87
CA PHE A 127 17.45 -24.45 26.42
C PHE A 127 16.92 -24.68 25.01
N GLU A 128 15.72 -24.15 24.77
CA GLU A 128 15.24 -23.88 23.42
C GLU A 128 15.68 -22.46 23.02
N VAL A 129 16.41 -22.34 21.93
CA VAL A 129 17.06 -21.10 21.51
C VAL A 129 16.42 -20.55 20.25
N TYR A 130 16.11 -19.26 20.26
CA TYR A 130 15.55 -18.51 19.15
C TYR A 130 16.54 -17.39 18.76
N MET A 131 17.09 -17.48 17.56
CA MET A 131 18.03 -16.49 17.03
C MET A 131 17.26 -15.48 16.19
N LEU A 132 17.12 -14.25 16.69
CA LEU A 132 16.38 -13.18 16.03
C LEU A 132 17.27 -12.53 14.96
N THR A 133 17.09 -12.96 13.71
CA THR A 133 17.80 -12.45 12.54
C THR A 133 17.07 -12.85 11.24
N PRO A 134 17.07 -12.02 10.19
CA PRO A 134 16.63 -12.41 8.85
C PRO A 134 17.72 -13.12 8.04
N ASP A 135 18.96 -13.17 8.54
CA ASP A 135 20.11 -13.68 7.84
C ASP A 135 19.97 -15.19 7.57
N LYS A 136 20.27 -15.57 6.32
CA LYS A 136 20.21 -16.95 5.87
C LYS A 136 21.37 -17.80 6.42
N ASP A 137 22.48 -17.18 6.77
CA ASP A 137 23.72 -17.87 7.14
C ASP A 137 23.55 -18.65 8.44
N TYR A 138 22.68 -18.16 9.33
CA TYR A 138 22.26 -18.82 10.57
C TYR A 138 21.56 -20.16 10.32
N GLY A 139 21.14 -20.46 9.10
CA GLY A 139 20.60 -21.78 8.72
C GLY A 139 21.55 -22.92 9.07
N GLN A 140 22.86 -22.66 9.10
CA GLN A 140 23.88 -23.64 9.49
C GLN A 140 23.84 -24.03 10.98
N LEU A 141 23.25 -23.19 11.84
CA LEU A 141 23.19 -23.38 13.29
C LEU A 141 21.92 -24.11 13.76
N VAL A 142 20.96 -24.30 12.85
CA VAL A 142 19.62 -24.80 13.20
C VAL A 142 19.66 -26.28 13.58
N THR A 143 19.06 -26.58 14.72
CA THR A 143 18.91 -27.93 15.30
C THR A 143 17.48 -28.12 15.81
N ASP A 144 17.19 -29.24 16.47
CA ASP A 144 15.91 -29.46 17.16
C ASP A 144 15.65 -28.42 18.27
N LYS A 145 16.72 -27.90 18.88
CA LYS A 145 16.66 -26.90 19.96
C LYS A 145 16.98 -25.47 19.54
N ILE A 146 17.62 -25.26 18.40
CA ILE A 146 18.05 -23.94 17.93
C ILE A 146 17.27 -23.60 16.67
N LYS A 147 16.52 -22.49 16.70
CA LYS A 147 15.63 -22.05 15.61
C LYS A 147 15.95 -20.61 15.21
N ILE A 148 15.71 -20.26 13.95
CA ILE A 148 15.74 -18.85 13.52
C ILE A 148 14.37 -18.24 13.78
N TYR A 149 14.35 -17.07 14.40
CA TYR A 149 13.17 -16.26 14.63
C TYR A 149 13.22 -15.05 13.70
N LYS A 150 12.64 -15.19 12.51
CA LYS A 150 12.83 -14.24 11.41
C LYS A 150 11.69 -13.22 11.33
N PRO A 151 11.96 -11.90 11.39
CA PRO A 151 10.94 -10.88 11.18
C PRO A 151 10.37 -10.92 9.75
N ARG A 152 9.03 -10.87 9.59
CA ARG A 152 8.37 -10.78 8.27
C ARG A 152 8.47 -9.38 7.69
N TYR A 153 8.55 -9.27 6.36
CA TYR A 153 8.42 -8.00 5.65
C TYR A 153 6.92 -7.69 5.44
N GLY A 154 6.46 -6.49 5.81
CA GLY A 154 5.07 -6.07 5.61
C GLY A 154 4.17 -6.32 6.82
N GLU A 155 3.19 -7.21 6.67
CA GLU A 155 2.01 -7.53 7.54
C GLU A 155 2.28 -7.86 9.04
N GLY A 156 3.46 -7.54 9.58
CA GLY A 156 3.83 -7.85 10.97
C GLY A 156 4.12 -9.35 11.21
N GLY A 157 4.68 -9.66 12.38
CA GLY A 157 4.93 -11.02 12.84
C GLY A 157 6.29 -11.65 12.47
N TYR A 158 6.47 -12.91 12.89
CA TYR A 158 7.73 -13.65 12.77
C TYR A 158 7.52 -15.05 12.18
N ASP A 159 8.45 -15.49 11.36
CA ASP A 159 8.58 -16.88 10.93
C ASP A 159 9.57 -17.61 11.83
N VAL A 160 9.17 -18.78 12.33
CA VAL A 160 10.06 -19.68 13.07
C VAL A 160 10.59 -20.73 12.09
N LEU A 161 11.90 -20.72 11.82
CA LEU A 161 12.54 -21.71 10.95
C LEU A 161 13.28 -22.73 11.81
N GLY A 162 12.77 -23.95 11.85
CA GLY A 162 13.43 -25.13 12.39
C GLY A 162 14.15 -25.93 11.30
N VAL A 163 14.56 -27.15 11.64
CA VAL A 163 15.33 -28.02 10.73
C VAL A 163 14.59 -28.22 9.42
N GLN A 164 13.31 -28.63 9.47
CA GLN A 164 12.55 -28.96 8.26
C GLN A 164 12.37 -27.74 7.35
N GLU A 165 12.05 -26.58 7.93
CA GLU A 165 11.84 -25.34 7.17
C GLU A 165 13.12 -24.88 6.47
N VAL A 166 14.29 -25.03 7.10
CA VAL A 166 15.58 -24.72 6.48
C VAL A 166 15.91 -25.70 5.35
N LEU A 167 15.67 -27.00 5.57
CA LEU A 167 15.92 -28.03 4.55
C LEU A 167 15.02 -27.83 3.33
N ASP A 168 13.72 -27.56 3.53
CA ASP A 168 12.75 -27.34 2.47
C ASP A 168 13.03 -26.06 1.67
N LYS A 169 13.50 -25.00 2.36
CA LYS A 169 13.84 -23.73 1.72
C LYS A 169 14.95 -23.89 0.68
N TRP A 170 15.96 -24.70 0.97
CA TRP A 170 17.16 -24.85 0.12
C TRP A 170 17.22 -26.18 -0.63
N GLY A 171 16.33 -27.13 -0.33
CA GLY A 171 16.36 -28.48 -0.90
C GLY A 171 17.57 -29.30 -0.46
N LEU A 172 17.98 -29.18 0.80
CA LEU A 172 19.14 -29.86 1.39
C LEU A 172 18.72 -31.08 2.23
N SER A 173 19.66 -31.96 2.55
CA SER A 173 19.43 -33.13 3.42
C SER A 173 19.90 -32.93 4.86
N SER A 174 20.72 -31.92 5.12
CA SER A 174 21.16 -31.53 6.47
C SER A 174 21.43 -30.03 6.57
N THR A 175 21.15 -29.42 7.73
CA THR A 175 21.42 -27.99 8.00
C THR A 175 22.91 -27.68 7.95
N ALA A 176 23.78 -28.65 8.26
CA ALA A 176 25.23 -28.51 8.11
C ALA A 176 25.66 -28.22 6.65
N GLN A 177 24.86 -28.62 5.66
CA GLN A 177 25.14 -28.36 4.26
C GLN A 177 24.91 -26.91 3.85
N VAL A 178 24.30 -26.07 4.71
CA VAL A 178 24.13 -24.64 4.42
C VAL A 178 25.50 -23.96 4.22
N ILE A 179 26.50 -24.34 5.04
CA ILE A 179 27.88 -23.85 4.90
C ILE A 179 28.47 -24.26 3.54
N ASP A 180 28.26 -25.52 3.17
CA ASP A 180 28.76 -26.05 1.90
C ASP A 180 28.04 -25.41 0.69
N LEU A 181 26.75 -25.09 0.84
CA LEU A 181 25.97 -24.38 -0.18
C LEU A 181 26.55 -22.99 -0.41
N LEU A 182 26.73 -22.21 0.66
CA LEU A 182 27.32 -20.87 0.60
C LEU A 182 28.76 -20.90 0.09
N GLY A 183 29.55 -21.89 0.50
CA GLY A 183 30.92 -22.07 0.00
C GLY A 183 31.01 -22.37 -1.50
N LEU A 184 29.99 -23.02 -2.08
CA LEU A 184 29.93 -23.30 -3.52
C LEU A 184 29.38 -22.13 -4.33
N MET A 185 28.31 -21.48 -3.88
CA MET A 185 27.66 -20.41 -4.65
C MET A 185 28.26 -19.02 -4.40
N GLY A 186 28.99 -18.85 -3.29
CA GLY A 186 29.50 -17.56 -2.84
C GLY A 186 28.41 -16.65 -2.28
N ASP A 187 28.81 -15.45 -1.88
CA ASP A 187 27.91 -14.39 -1.46
C ASP A 187 28.43 -13.04 -1.96
N SER A 188 27.70 -12.44 -2.91
CA SER A 188 28.06 -11.13 -3.46
C SER A 188 27.95 -9.99 -2.46
N SER A 189 27.07 -10.10 -1.44
CA SER A 189 26.88 -9.07 -0.40
C SER A 189 28.11 -8.95 0.50
N ASP A 190 28.78 -10.08 0.72
CA ASP A 190 29.95 -10.20 1.59
C ASP A 190 31.26 -10.31 0.80
N ASN A 191 31.16 -10.27 -0.53
CA ASN A 191 32.25 -10.50 -1.46
C ASN A 191 32.90 -11.89 -1.27
N ILE A 192 32.14 -12.90 -0.85
CA ILE A 192 32.57 -14.30 -0.77
C ILE A 192 32.56 -14.89 -2.19
N PRO A 193 33.70 -15.37 -2.72
CA PRO A 193 33.86 -15.62 -4.16
C PRO A 193 33.09 -16.85 -4.70
N GLY A 194 32.94 -17.91 -3.89
CA GLY A 194 32.35 -19.18 -4.30
C GLY A 194 33.13 -19.89 -5.42
N CYS A 195 32.44 -20.80 -6.12
CA CYS A 195 32.94 -21.40 -7.36
C CYS A 195 32.35 -20.66 -8.57
N PRO A 196 33.16 -19.99 -9.41
CA PRO A 196 32.69 -19.26 -10.57
C PRO A 196 31.77 -20.07 -11.49
N GLY A 197 30.55 -19.56 -11.67
CA GLY A 197 29.54 -20.18 -12.52
C GLY A 197 28.85 -21.41 -11.90
N VAL A 198 28.95 -21.60 -10.59
CA VAL A 198 28.10 -22.49 -9.79
C VAL A 198 27.14 -21.61 -8.99
N GLY A 199 25.87 -21.60 -9.36
CA GLY A 199 24.81 -20.94 -8.58
C GLY A 199 24.11 -21.92 -7.64
N GLU A 200 23.19 -21.39 -6.82
CA GLU A 200 22.41 -22.14 -5.81
C GLU A 200 21.92 -23.50 -6.31
N LYS A 201 21.17 -23.56 -7.42
CA LYS A 201 20.62 -24.82 -7.97
C LYS A 201 21.69 -25.86 -8.29
N THR A 202 22.83 -25.42 -8.80
CA THR A 202 23.95 -26.32 -9.14
C THR A 202 24.66 -26.79 -7.88
N ALA A 203 24.86 -25.90 -6.91
CA ALA A 203 25.42 -26.23 -5.61
C ALA A 203 24.55 -27.26 -4.87
N VAL A 204 23.22 -27.05 -4.78
CA VAL A 204 22.28 -28.00 -4.17
C VAL A 204 22.37 -29.38 -4.83
N LYS A 205 22.42 -29.44 -6.17
CA LYS A 205 22.58 -30.71 -6.89
C LYS A 205 23.88 -31.43 -6.50
N LEU A 206 25.00 -30.71 -6.42
CA LEU A 206 26.29 -31.27 -6.02
C LEU A 206 26.25 -31.75 -4.56
N LEU A 207 25.59 -31.03 -3.66
CA LEU A 207 25.48 -31.43 -2.26
C LEU A 207 24.55 -32.62 -2.05
N MET A 208 23.50 -32.76 -2.86
CA MET A 208 22.66 -33.96 -2.85
C MET A 208 23.40 -35.20 -3.37
N GLU A 209 24.38 -35.02 -4.25
CA GLU A 209 25.18 -36.12 -4.82
C GLU A 209 26.39 -36.49 -3.95
N TYR A 210 27.14 -35.50 -3.46
CA TYR A 210 28.41 -35.70 -2.75
C TYR A 210 28.32 -35.48 -1.23
N GLY A 211 27.23 -34.89 -0.73
CA GLY A 211 27.02 -34.62 0.69
C GLY A 211 27.69 -33.36 1.21
N SER A 212 28.98 -33.13 0.91
CA SER A 212 29.73 -31.95 1.39
C SER A 212 30.75 -31.45 0.37
N ILE A 213 31.28 -30.24 0.56
CA ILE A 213 32.39 -29.72 -0.26
C ILE A 213 33.62 -30.64 -0.17
N ASP A 214 33.92 -31.18 1.01
CA ASP A 214 35.12 -32.01 1.20
C ASP A 214 35.02 -33.32 0.40
N ASN A 215 33.85 -33.96 0.43
CA ASN A 215 33.58 -35.13 -0.39
C ASN A 215 33.60 -34.78 -1.88
N LEU A 216 33.01 -33.65 -2.26
CA LEU A 216 33.02 -33.16 -3.64
C LEU A 216 34.45 -32.96 -4.16
N ILE A 217 35.32 -32.32 -3.38
CA ILE A 217 36.73 -32.08 -3.75
C ILE A 217 37.49 -33.40 -3.84
N ASN A 218 37.31 -34.30 -2.88
CA ASN A 218 37.98 -35.61 -2.87
C ASN A 218 37.57 -36.48 -4.07
N SER A 219 36.32 -36.39 -4.51
CA SER A 219 35.79 -37.12 -5.66
C SER A 219 35.88 -36.35 -6.98
N ALA A 220 36.34 -35.10 -6.97
CA ALA A 220 36.32 -34.21 -8.14
C ALA A 220 37.14 -34.79 -9.31
N GLN A 221 38.22 -35.52 -9.04
CA GLN A 221 39.04 -36.16 -10.07
C GLN A 221 38.32 -37.32 -10.78
N ASP A 222 37.39 -38.00 -10.12
CA ASP A 222 36.65 -39.15 -10.63
C ASP A 222 35.32 -38.76 -11.30
N MET A 223 34.93 -37.49 -11.25
CA MET A 223 33.74 -36.97 -11.91
C MET A 223 33.80 -37.21 -13.43
N LYS A 224 32.64 -37.44 -14.05
CA LYS A 224 32.49 -37.49 -15.52
C LYS A 224 33.01 -36.19 -16.14
N LYS A 225 33.79 -36.33 -17.21
CA LYS A 225 34.39 -35.19 -17.93
C LYS A 225 33.29 -34.22 -18.37
N SER A 226 33.32 -33.01 -17.84
CA SER A 226 32.31 -31.97 -18.07
C SER A 226 32.91 -30.61 -17.73
N ALA A 227 32.36 -29.53 -18.32
CA ALA A 227 32.77 -28.16 -17.98
C ALA A 227 32.60 -27.84 -16.47
N LEU A 228 31.70 -28.55 -15.77
CA LEU A 228 31.50 -28.39 -14.33
C LEU A 228 32.66 -29.00 -13.52
N LYS A 229 33.18 -30.17 -13.95
CA LYS A 229 34.37 -30.78 -13.34
C LYS A 229 35.57 -29.82 -13.41
N ASP A 230 35.82 -29.26 -14.59
CA ASP A 230 36.94 -28.35 -14.80
C ASP A 230 36.80 -27.08 -13.94
N LYS A 231 35.58 -26.54 -13.81
CA LYS A 231 35.30 -25.41 -12.91
C LYS A 231 35.63 -25.72 -11.45
N ILE A 232 35.19 -26.88 -10.94
CA ILE A 232 35.45 -27.29 -9.55
C ILE A 232 36.95 -27.46 -9.32
N LEU A 233 37.63 -28.24 -10.17
CA LEU A 233 39.06 -28.51 -10.04
C LEU A 233 39.92 -27.23 -10.09
N ASN A 234 39.56 -26.29 -10.96
CA ASN A 234 40.30 -25.03 -11.11
C ASN A 234 40.01 -24.01 -10.00
N ASN A 235 39.01 -24.25 -9.13
CA ASN A 235 38.58 -23.30 -8.10
C ASN A 235 38.51 -23.92 -6.70
N ILE A 236 39.20 -25.04 -6.45
CA ILE A 236 39.23 -25.72 -5.14
C ILE A 236 39.60 -24.76 -4.01
N ASP A 237 40.61 -23.91 -4.21
CA ASP A 237 41.08 -22.98 -3.17
C ASP A 237 40.03 -21.90 -2.89
N ASN A 238 39.36 -21.37 -3.92
CA ASN A 238 38.26 -20.41 -3.75
C ASN A 238 37.07 -21.04 -3.02
N ILE A 239 36.74 -22.30 -3.31
CA ILE A 239 35.67 -23.04 -2.63
C ILE A 239 36.00 -23.22 -1.15
N ARG A 240 37.23 -23.64 -0.83
CA ARG A 240 37.69 -23.82 0.55
C ARG A 240 37.69 -22.50 1.32
N LEU A 241 38.21 -21.44 0.71
CA LEU A 241 38.19 -20.09 1.29
C LEU A 241 36.75 -19.61 1.52
N SER A 242 35.86 -19.82 0.55
CA SER A 242 34.46 -19.41 0.68
C SER A 242 33.73 -20.17 1.78
N LYS A 243 33.95 -21.48 1.89
CA LYS A 243 33.45 -22.29 3.01
C LYS A 243 33.97 -21.76 4.35
N TYR A 244 35.27 -21.45 4.43
CA TYR A 244 35.89 -20.88 5.63
C TYR A 244 35.26 -19.55 6.04
N LEU A 245 35.07 -18.62 5.09
CA LEU A 245 34.48 -17.31 5.34
C LEU A 245 32.99 -17.41 5.73
N ALA A 246 32.22 -18.29 5.10
CA ALA A 246 30.79 -18.49 5.38
C ALA A 246 30.51 -19.29 6.67
N THR A 247 31.53 -19.90 7.28
CA THR A 247 31.37 -20.67 8.51
C THR A 247 31.19 -19.73 9.70
N ILE A 248 30.08 -19.88 10.42
CA ILE A 248 29.86 -19.24 11.73
C ILE A 248 30.66 -20.04 12.78
N ARG A 249 31.54 -19.35 13.51
CA ARG A 249 32.42 -19.95 14.51
C ARG A 249 31.65 -20.28 15.79
N LEU A 250 31.96 -21.44 16.36
CA LEU A 250 31.36 -21.94 17.61
C LEU A 250 32.37 -21.96 18.78
N ASP A 251 33.59 -21.49 18.52
CA ASP A 251 34.75 -21.47 19.41
C ASP A 251 35.11 -20.06 19.90
N VAL A 252 34.15 -19.13 19.84
CA VAL A 252 34.33 -17.77 20.35
C VAL A 252 34.57 -17.81 21.86
N PRO A 253 35.49 -17.01 22.42
CA PRO A 253 35.84 -17.03 23.86
C PRO A 253 34.77 -16.34 24.74
N VAL A 254 33.50 -16.75 24.60
CA VAL A 254 32.34 -16.31 25.37
C VAL A 254 31.72 -17.50 26.11
N ILE A 255 31.16 -17.24 27.29
CA ILE A 255 30.53 -18.26 28.13
C ILE A 255 29.06 -17.90 28.35
N PHE A 256 28.16 -18.84 28.04
CA PHE A 256 26.74 -18.70 28.31
C PHE A 256 26.46 -18.73 29.81
N ASP A 257 26.10 -17.56 30.34
CA ASP A 257 25.66 -17.34 31.71
C ASP A 257 24.12 -17.26 31.79
N GLU A 258 23.53 -18.28 32.39
CA GLU A 258 22.08 -18.40 32.58
C GLU A 258 21.54 -17.28 33.50
N ALA A 259 22.23 -16.95 34.59
CA ALA A 259 21.76 -15.94 35.53
C ALA A 259 21.87 -14.52 34.96
N ALA A 260 22.87 -14.27 34.11
CA ALA A 260 23.01 -13.00 33.42
C ALA A 260 21.92 -12.78 32.36
N THR A 261 21.56 -13.84 31.63
CA THR A 261 20.58 -13.79 30.53
C THR A 261 19.13 -13.91 30.98
N ALA A 262 18.86 -14.29 32.24
CA ALA A 262 17.51 -14.34 32.78
C ALA A 262 16.80 -12.97 32.70
N ARG A 263 15.54 -12.96 32.26
CA ARG A 263 14.74 -11.73 32.11
C ARG A 263 14.59 -11.00 33.44
N LYS A 264 14.96 -9.72 33.44
CA LYS A 264 14.88 -8.81 34.60
C LYS A 264 13.93 -7.66 34.29
N LYS A 265 13.42 -7.03 35.35
CA LYS A 265 12.66 -5.79 35.18
C LYS A 265 13.57 -4.68 34.68
N PRO A 266 13.13 -3.82 33.75
CA PRO A 266 13.91 -2.67 33.32
C PRO A 266 14.21 -1.67 34.46
N ASP A 267 15.32 -0.95 34.32
CA ASP A 267 15.59 0.30 35.04
C ASP A 267 14.74 1.42 34.42
N TYR A 268 13.51 1.52 34.93
CA TYR A 268 12.53 2.46 34.42
C TYR A 268 12.98 3.93 34.51
N PRO A 269 13.56 4.43 35.62
CA PRO A 269 14.09 5.79 35.67
C PRO A 269 15.07 6.10 34.53
N LYS A 270 16.02 5.19 34.26
CA LYS A 270 17.01 5.37 33.19
C LYS A 270 16.38 5.28 31.81
N LEU A 271 15.43 4.38 31.60
CA LEU A 271 14.67 4.32 30.34
C LEU A 271 13.87 5.58 30.08
N VAL A 272 13.21 6.13 31.11
CA VAL A 272 12.46 7.39 31.01
C VAL A 272 13.38 8.54 30.62
N GLU A 273 14.57 8.64 31.19
CA GLU A 273 15.58 9.64 30.82
C GLU A 273 15.95 9.55 29.33
N ILE A 274 16.30 8.36 28.85
CA ILE A 274 16.69 8.13 27.46
C ILE A 274 15.52 8.41 26.51
N TYR A 275 14.31 7.94 26.84
CA TYR A 275 13.12 8.16 25.99
C TYR A 275 12.69 9.62 25.94
N LYS A 276 12.90 10.40 27.02
CA LYS A 276 12.70 11.85 27.00
C LYS A 276 13.70 12.53 26.08
N GLU A 277 14.98 12.16 26.17
CA GLU A 277 16.00 12.73 25.30
C GLU A 277 15.76 12.40 23.82
N MET A 278 15.26 11.20 23.54
CA MET A 278 14.89 10.76 22.18
C MET A 278 13.50 11.22 21.73
N GLU A 279 12.74 11.93 22.59
CA GLU A 279 11.38 12.40 22.30
C GLU A 279 10.39 11.26 21.96
N PHE A 280 10.59 10.08 22.55
CA PHE A 280 9.73 8.90 22.36
C PHE A 280 8.46 8.99 23.22
N ASN A 281 7.66 10.04 22.98
CA ASN A 281 6.45 10.37 23.75
C ASN A 281 5.47 9.20 23.85
N PHE A 282 5.32 8.39 22.80
CA PHE A 282 4.48 7.20 22.83
C PHE A 282 5.00 6.13 23.80
N LEU A 283 6.31 5.85 23.78
CA LEU A 283 6.92 4.88 24.69
C LEU A 283 6.88 5.38 26.14
N LEU A 284 7.02 6.70 26.36
CA LEU A 284 6.83 7.32 27.68
C LEU A 284 5.39 7.17 28.18
N LYS A 285 4.38 7.41 27.33
CA LYS A 285 2.97 7.19 27.68
C LYS A 285 2.71 5.72 28.02
N LYS A 286 3.30 4.78 27.29
CA LYS A 286 3.20 3.34 27.58
C LYS A 286 3.75 2.99 28.96
N LEU A 287 4.95 3.48 29.30
CA LEU A 287 5.53 3.29 30.64
C LEU A 287 4.63 3.89 31.74
N SER A 288 4.05 5.07 31.50
CA SER A 288 3.13 5.70 32.44
C SER A 288 1.85 4.88 32.66
N ALA A 289 1.30 4.27 31.61
CA ALA A 289 0.13 3.39 31.72
C ALA A 289 0.44 2.11 32.51
N GLU A 290 1.71 1.66 32.51
CA GLU A 290 2.22 0.56 33.33
C GLU A 290 2.54 0.98 34.79
N GLY A 291 2.21 2.22 35.18
CA GLY A 291 2.39 2.73 36.55
C GLY A 291 3.79 3.26 36.85
N VAL A 292 4.62 3.49 35.83
CA VAL A 292 5.95 4.09 35.97
C VAL A 292 5.81 5.61 36.13
N ASP A 293 6.45 6.19 37.15
CA ASP A 293 6.53 7.64 37.30
C ASP A 293 7.43 8.24 36.21
N ILE A 294 6.80 8.95 35.28
CA ILE A 294 7.48 9.66 34.19
C ILE A 294 7.77 11.14 34.53
N GLY A 295 7.44 11.61 35.74
CA GLY A 295 7.54 13.01 36.17
C GLY A 295 6.57 13.95 35.43
N SER A 296 6.55 15.23 35.83
CA SER A 296 5.75 16.26 35.12
C SER A 296 6.34 16.52 33.73
N LEU A 297 5.74 15.94 32.70
CA LEU A 297 6.03 16.23 31.31
C LEU A 297 5.14 17.36 30.85
N ASP A 298 5.72 18.54 30.65
CA ASP A 298 5.06 19.62 29.94
C ASP A 298 5.10 19.29 28.45
N PHE A 299 4.07 18.56 27.97
CA PHE A 299 3.91 18.22 26.56
C PHE A 299 3.64 19.46 25.68
N SER A 300 3.65 20.68 26.25
CA SER A 300 3.55 21.94 25.53
C SER A 300 4.93 22.52 25.17
N SER A 301 5.65 21.92 24.22
CA SER A 301 6.86 22.56 23.66
C SER A 301 6.53 23.42 22.43
N LYS A 302 6.17 24.66 22.73
CA LYS A 302 6.40 25.92 21.97
C LYS A 302 6.68 25.83 20.47
N ALA A 303 5.63 26.04 19.67
CA ALA A 303 5.78 26.81 18.44
C ALA A 303 6.37 28.19 18.79
N SER A 304 7.57 28.44 18.29
CA SER A 304 8.26 29.72 18.49
C SER A 304 7.49 30.81 17.73
N THR A 305 6.68 31.57 18.46
CA THR A 305 6.02 32.77 17.97
C THR A 305 7.08 33.84 17.73
N VAL A 306 7.47 34.02 16.47
CA VAL A 306 8.15 35.25 16.05
C VAL A 306 7.12 36.36 16.02
N ASN A 307 6.99 37.06 17.14
CA ASN A 307 6.30 38.34 17.23
C ASN A 307 7.05 39.38 16.40
N SER A 308 6.44 39.86 15.32
CA SER A 308 6.79 41.14 14.70
C SER A 308 5.59 42.08 14.70
N HIS A 309 5.34 42.71 15.86
CA HIS A 309 4.62 43.97 15.90
C HIS A 309 5.62 45.11 15.61
N GLY A 310 5.78 45.44 14.32
CA GLY A 310 6.33 46.70 13.86
C GLY A 310 5.21 47.54 13.27
N LYS A 311 4.65 48.47 14.05
CA LYS A 311 3.73 49.50 13.56
C LYS A 311 4.40 50.34 12.48
N VAL A 312 3.81 50.39 11.28
CA VAL A 312 3.88 51.57 10.41
C VAL A 312 2.47 51.88 9.92
N SER A 313 2.01 53.08 10.26
CA SER A 313 0.76 53.67 9.81
C SER A 313 0.80 54.03 8.32
N GLY A 314 -0.28 53.78 7.59
CA GLY A 314 -0.44 54.27 6.22
C GLY A 314 -1.82 53.93 5.66
N THR A 315 -2.77 54.85 5.88
CA THR A 315 -3.96 55.21 5.07
C THR A 315 -4.72 54.13 4.27
N THR A 316 -6.00 54.05 4.61
CA THR A 316 -7.12 53.40 3.91
C THR A 316 -7.24 53.77 2.43
N GLU A 317 -7.38 52.76 1.57
CA GLU A 317 -8.21 52.84 0.36
C GLU A 317 -8.88 51.48 0.10
N ASN A 318 -10.20 51.54 -0.05
CA ASN A 318 -11.10 50.45 -0.40
C ASN A 318 -10.84 49.95 -1.82
N ILE A 319 -10.56 48.65 -1.99
CA ILE A 319 -10.79 47.95 -3.26
C ILE A 319 -11.49 46.63 -2.96
N SER A 320 -12.82 46.68 -3.09
CA SER A 320 -13.71 45.53 -3.28
C SER A 320 -13.29 44.72 -4.50
N LYS A 321 -13.01 43.42 -4.31
CA LYS A 321 -12.83 42.46 -5.42
C LYS A 321 -14.17 41.78 -5.72
N PRO A 322 -14.59 41.71 -7.00
CA PRO A 322 -15.82 41.03 -7.39
C PRO A 322 -15.66 39.50 -7.45
N SER A 323 -16.79 38.84 -7.18
CA SER A 323 -17.13 37.45 -7.51
C SER A 323 -16.78 37.12 -8.96
N LEU A 324 -16.11 35.99 -9.20
CA LEU A 324 -15.77 35.48 -10.52
C LEU A 324 -16.64 34.28 -10.90
N PHE A 325 -17.96 34.41 -10.72
CA PHE A 325 -18.96 33.47 -11.24
C PHE A 325 -20.26 34.20 -11.47
N ASP A 326 -20.39 34.90 -12.60
CA ASP A 326 -21.67 35.26 -13.18
C ASP A 326 -21.51 35.39 -14.71
N ASP A 327 -22.49 34.84 -15.42
CA ASP A 327 -22.84 35.06 -16.83
C ASP A 327 -21.96 34.50 -17.97
N PHE A 328 -22.41 33.37 -18.53
CA PHE A 328 -22.30 33.12 -19.97
C PHE A 328 -23.63 32.62 -20.53
N ASN A 329 -24.44 33.56 -20.98
CA ASN A 329 -25.45 33.35 -22.01
C ASN A 329 -25.16 34.32 -23.18
N ASP A 330 -25.23 33.76 -24.37
CA ASP A 330 -25.47 34.40 -25.68
C ASP A 330 -24.32 35.03 -26.52
N THR A 331 -24.03 34.31 -27.62
CA THR A 331 -23.77 34.70 -29.01
C THR A 331 -22.98 35.98 -29.39
N LYS A 332 -21.83 35.81 -30.07
CA LYS A 332 -21.66 35.97 -31.54
C LYS A 332 -20.21 35.81 -32.01
N SER A 333 -20.09 35.23 -33.20
CA SER A 333 -18.91 35.05 -34.04
C SER A 333 -18.06 36.31 -34.28
N THR A 334 -16.73 36.17 -34.34
CA THR A 334 -15.92 36.56 -35.53
C THR A 334 -14.47 36.04 -35.43
N SER A 335 -14.00 35.55 -36.57
CA SER A 335 -12.67 35.02 -36.89
C SER A 335 -11.64 36.13 -37.17
N ILE A 336 -10.40 36.04 -36.67
CA ILE A 336 -9.20 36.63 -37.30
C ILE A 336 -7.94 35.77 -37.00
N ASP A 337 -7.17 35.53 -38.07
CA ASP A 337 -5.89 34.82 -38.16
C ASP A 337 -4.66 35.61 -37.65
N ALA A 338 -3.65 34.83 -37.24
CA ALA A 338 -2.19 35.03 -37.32
C ALA A 338 -1.56 36.43 -37.12
N SER A 339 -0.64 36.54 -36.14
CA SER A 339 0.82 36.66 -36.38
C SER A 339 1.59 37.19 -35.15
N SER A 340 2.83 36.73 -35.06
CA SER A 340 3.98 37.21 -34.29
C SER A 340 3.85 38.56 -33.55
N GLY A 341 4.04 38.52 -32.24
CA GLY A 341 4.33 39.69 -31.41
C GLY A 341 5.00 39.26 -30.10
N SER A 342 6.25 39.69 -29.92
CA SER A 342 7.03 39.59 -28.68
C SER A 342 6.25 40.10 -27.47
N ILE A 343 6.21 39.32 -26.39
CA ILE A 343 5.63 39.76 -25.12
C ILE A 343 6.76 40.20 -24.19
N ASP A 344 6.64 41.45 -23.74
CA ASP A 344 7.45 42.14 -22.75
C ASP A 344 7.52 41.41 -21.40
N ASP A 345 8.74 41.29 -20.88
CA ASP A 345 9.09 40.84 -19.53
C ASP A 345 8.71 41.87 -18.46
N ASN A 346 7.41 42.12 -18.20
CA ASN A 346 6.96 42.79 -16.97
C ASN A 346 5.43 42.73 -16.76
N ALA A 347 4.87 41.53 -16.57
CA ALA A 347 3.53 41.37 -16.00
C ALA A 347 3.31 39.96 -15.41
N LEU A 348 4.02 39.61 -14.33
CA LEU A 348 3.74 38.39 -13.54
C LEU A 348 4.22 38.56 -12.09
N GLN A 349 3.53 39.41 -11.33
CA GLN A 349 3.49 39.34 -9.86
C GLN A 349 2.03 39.29 -9.42
N GLY A 350 1.47 38.08 -9.47
CA GLY A 350 0.15 37.75 -8.96
C GLY A 350 0.16 36.32 -8.43
N LYS A 351 0.34 36.19 -7.10
CA LYS A 351 0.19 35.01 -6.23
C LYS A 351 0.21 33.62 -6.91
N LYS A 352 1.42 33.05 -6.97
CA LYS A 352 1.67 31.61 -7.10
C LYS A 352 1.45 30.96 -5.73
N ALA A 353 0.40 30.17 -5.57
CA ALA A 353 0.39 29.10 -4.55
C ALA A 353 1.11 27.91 -5.17
N ILE A 354 2.43 27.84 -4.99
CA ILE A 354 3.21 26.63 -5.27
C ILE A 354 3.14 25.83 -3.98
N ILE A 355 2.46 24.69 -4.00
CA ILE A 355 2.69 23.65 -3.00
C ILE A 355 4.11 23.15 -3.27
N ASP A 356 5.02 23.40 -2.32
CA ASP A 356 6.41 22.96 -2.42
C ASP A 356 6.46 21.43 -2.44
N SER A 357 7.30 20.85 -3.30
CA SER A 357 7.44 19.39 -3.43
C SER A 357 7.86 18.74 -2.11
N ASP A 358 8.58 19.49 -1.28
CA ASP A 358 9.00 19.07 0.06
C ASP A 358 7.80 18.93 1.02
N THR A 359 6.80 19.82 0.93
CA THR A 359 5.59 19.77 1.78
C THR A 359 4.70 18.58 1.43
N ALA A 360 4.51 18.29 0.14
CA ALA A 360 3.75 17.12 -0.29
C ALA A 360 4.43 15.79 0.11
N MET A 361 5.77 15.75 0.10
CA MET A 361 6.53 14.58 0.53
C MET A 361 6.50 14.39 2.06
N VAL A 362 6.52 15.48 2.84
CA VAL A 362 6.38 15.45 4.31
C VAL A 362 4.99 14.97 4.74
N ASN A 363 3.93 15.38 4.02
CA ASN A 363 2.56 14.98 4.32
C ASN A 363 2.33 13.47 4.09
N ALA A 364 2.84 12.91 3.00
CA ALA A 364 2.80 11.46 2.74
C ALA A 364 3.65 10.65 3.74
N LYS A 365 4.77 11.21 4.20
CA LYS A 365 5.68 10.62 5.20
C LYS A 365 5.04 10.47 6.57
N ASN A 366 4.22 11.44 6.98
CA ASN A 366 3.51 11.43 8.25
C ASN A 366 2.33 10.44 8.23
N ALA A 367 1.53 10.40 7.15
CA ALA A 367 0.48 9.39 6.95
C ALA A 367 0.99 7.94 7.11
N LEU A 368 2.07 7.61 6.38
CA LEU A 368 2.73 6.29 6.45
C LEU A 368 3.31 5.94 7.83
N GLN A 369 3.63 6.93 8.66
CA GLN A 369 4.13 6.75 10.02
C GLN A 369 3.01 6.44 11.02
N TYR A 370 1.83 7.06 10.86
CA TYR A 370 0.64 6.74 11.64
C TYR A 370 0.08 5.35 11.25
N SER A 371 0.01 5.11 9.94
CA SER A 371 0.42 3.86 9.27
C SER A 371 0.51 2.59 10.14
N MET A 372 1.77 2.36 10.50
CA MET A 372 2.28 1.22 11.23
C MET A 372 1.96 1.24 12.73
N THR A 373 1.50 2.36 13.29
CA THR A 373 1.30 2.51 14.73
C THR A 373 -0.11 2.09 15.18
N VAL A 374 -1.13 2.27 14.33
CA VAL A 374 -2.52 1.90 14.64
C VAL A 374 -2.81 0.43 14.32
N GLY A 375 -2.23 -0.12 13.25
CA GLY A 375 -2.33 -1.56 12.93
C GLY A 375 -1.74 -2.47 14.02
N GLN A 376 -0.74 -2.01 14.77
CA GLN A 376 -0.12 -2.76 15.86
C GLN A 376 -0.84 -2.61 17.22
N GLN A 377 -1.75 -1.65 17.38
CA GLN A 377 -2.42 -1.39 18.66
C GLN A 377 -3.60 -2.34 18.93
N ASN A 378 -4.24 -2.92 17.90
CA ASN A 378 -5.49 -3.66 18.08
C ASN A 378 -5.46 -5.14 17.66
N GLU A 379 -4.37 -5.66 17.08
CA GLU A 379 -4.30 -7.10 16.74
C GLU A 379 -3.88 -8.01 17.91
N ASN A 380 -3.47 -7.49 19.08
CA ASN A 380 -2.95 -8.30 20.19
C ASN A 380 -3.49 -7.93 21.59
N GLN A 381 -4.80 -7.74 21.72
CA GLN A 381 -5.47 -7.91 23.03
C GLN A 381 -6.62 -8.92 22.90
N PRO A 382 -6.38 -10.22 23.18
CA PRO A 382 -7.48 -11.14 23.41
C PRO A 382 -8.24 -10.68 24.67
N GLY A 383 -9.42 -10.08 24.50
CA GLY A 383 -10.36 -9.82 25.60
C GLY A 383 -10.75 -8.37 25.90
N ARG A 384 -10.46 -7.38 25.04
CA ARG A 384 -11.08 -6.05 25.21
C ARG A 384 -12.56 -6.14 24.84
N ILE A 385 -13.44 -5.99 25.83
CA ILE A 385 -14.89 -5.90 25.60
C ILE A 385 -15.13 -4.56 24.89
N LEU A 386 -15.59 -4.61 23.64
CA LEU A 386 -15.97 -3.42 22.88
C LEU A 386 -17.24 -2.82 23.46
N ASP A 387 -17.30 -1.50 23.46
CA ASP A 387 -18.52 -0.78 23.78
C ASP A 387 -19.56 -0.98 22.68
N THR A 388 -20.83 -0.84 23.02
CA THR A 388 -21.98 -0.99 22.10
C THR A 388 -23.05 0.01 22.50
N ILE A 389 -24.11 0.11 21.69
CA ILE A 389 -25.28 0.94 22.02
C ILE A 389 -25.86 0.62 23.41
N ASN A 390 -25.71 -0.63 23.87
CA ASN A 390 -26.22 -1.07 25.17
C ASN A 390 -25.28 -0.76 26.35
N SER A 391 -23.98 -0.52 26.12
CA SER A 391 -23.01 -0.22 27.19
C SER A 391 -22.75 1.28 27.35
N VAL A 392 -22.93 2.07 26.29
CA VAL A 392 -22.70 3.51 26.28
C VAL A 392 -24.01 4.26 26.48
N LYS A 393 -24.04 5.18 27.45
CA LYS A 393 -25.17 6.06 27.65
C LYS A 393 -25.24 7.09 26.51
N HIS A 394 -26.38 7.14 25.84
CA HIS A 394 -26.63 8.02 24.70
C HIS A 394 -28.05 8.62 24.78
N GLU A 395 -28.28 9.67 24.01
CA GLU A 395 -29.56 10.36 23.87
C GLU A 395 -29.94 10.46 22.38
N TYR A 396 -30.69 9.46 21.90
CA TYR A 396 -31.16 9.40 20.52
C TYR A 396 -32.64 9.76 20.43
N TYR A 397 -32.95 10.69 19.54
CA TYR A 397 -34.27 11.30 19.44
C TYR A 397 -34.91 11.02 18.08
N LYS A 398 -36.12 10.47 18.08
CA LYS A 398 -36.99 10.48 16.90
C LYS A 398 -37.70 11.83 16.84
N THR A 399 -37.47 12.58 15.77
CA THR A 399 -38.07 13.90 15.54
C THR A 399 -39.15 13.76 14.47
N ALA A 400 -40.40 14.12 14.78
CA ALA A 400 -41.55 13.80 13.92
C ALA A 400 -42.60 14.93 13.80
N THR A 401 -42.41 16.06 14.46
CA THR A 401 -43.35 17.20 14.44
C THR A 401 -42.69 18.47 13.93
N VAL A 402 -43.50 19.38 13.38
CA VAL A 402 -43.02 20.68 12.87
C VAL A 402 -42.23 21.47 13.92
N ALA A 403 -42.71 21.49 15.17
CA ALA A 403 -42.02 22.19 16.26
C ALA A 403 -40.63 21.59 16.56
N GLU A 404 -40.49 20.26 16.47
CA GLU A 404 -39.20 19.58 16.64
C GLU A 404 -38.27 19.85 15.44
N TYR A 405 -38.81 19.86 14.21
CA TYR A 405 -38.03 20.20 13.00
C TYR A 405 -37.47 21.63 13.09
N GLU A 406 -38.30 22.60 13.48
CA GLU A 406 -37.88 24.00 13.65
C GLU A 406 -36.83 24.16 14.74
N ALA A 407 -36.99 23.47 15.88
CA ALA A 407 -36.03 23.50 16.97
C ALA A 407 -34.67 22.94 16.55
N LEU A 408 -34.65 21.74 15.96
CA LEU A 408 -33.41 21.11 15.50
C LEU A 408 -32.75 21.92 14.38
N ALA A 409 -33.53 22.44 13.42
CA ALA A 409 -32.99 23.30 12.37
C ALA A 409 -32.36 24.59 12.93
N ALA A 410 -32.90 25.15 14.01
CA ALA A 410 -32.30 26.30 14.69
C ALA A 410 -30.96 25.95 15.35
N GLU A 411 -30.87 24.78 16.00
CA GLU A 411 -29.63 24.27 16.60
C GLU A 411 -28.56 24.02 15.53
N LEU A 412 -28.91 23.33 14.44
CA LEU A 412 -28.01 23.08 13.31
C LEU A 412 -27.50 24.38 12.67
N ASN A 413 -28.35 25.41 12.57
CA ASN A 413 -27.95 26.71 12.03
C ASN A 413 -27.01 27.49 12.95
N ALA A 414 -27.05 27.23 14.27
CA ALA A 414 -26.18 27.86 15.24
C ALA A 414 -24.84 27.12 15.41
N ALA A 415 -24.77 25.86 14.98
CA ALA A 415 -23.56 25.05 15.04
C ALA A 415 -22.50 25.52 14.02
N THR A 416 -21.22 25.34 14.38
CA THR A 416 -20.09 25.54 13.44
C THR A 416 -19.88 24.33 12.55
N SER A 417 -20.23 23.14 13.05
CA SER A 417 -20.15 21.87 12.33
C SER A 417 -21.18 20.89 12.87
N PHE A 418 -21.69 19.99 12.04
CA PHE A 418 -22.51 18.85 12.46
C PHE A 418 -22.28 17.65 11.55
N ALA A 419 -22.51 16.44 12.05
CA ALA A 419 -22.59 15.25 11.22
C ALA A 419 -24.01 15.01 10.74
N PHE A 420 -24.15 14.44 9.54
CA PHE A 420 -25.42 13.96 9.04
C PHE A 420 -25.23 12.68 8.21
N ASP A 421 -26.29 11.87 8.15
CA ASP A 421 -26.33 10.63 7.39
C ASP A 421 -27.73 10.40 6.79
N THR A 422 -27.83 9.69 5.66
CA THR A 422 -29.11 9.41 5.00
C THR A 422 -29.45 7.93 4.92
N GLU A 423 -30.66 7.62 5.35
CA GLU A 423 -31.21 6.28 5.25
C GLU A 423 -31.98 6.10 3.95
N THR A 424 -31.78 4.96 3.27
CA THR A 424 -32.35 4.75 1.93
C THR A 424 -32.91 3.34 1.73
N THR A 425 -33.64 3.16 0.63
CA THR A 425 -34.13 1.84 0.22
C THR A 425 -33.06 0.94 -0.41
N GLY A 426 -31.82 1.43 -0.61
CA GLY A 426 -30.73 0.67 -1.21
C GLY A 426 -29.52 1.52 -1.59
N VAL A 427 -28.44 0.89 -2.01
CA VAL A 427 -27.12 1.55 -2.20
C VAL A 427 -26.91 2.25 -3.56
N ASP A 428 -27.88 2.17 -4.48
CA ASP A 428 -27.81 2.86 -5.76
C ASP A 428 -28.64 4.15 -5.71
N VAL A 429 -27.94 5.30 -5.74
CA VAL A 429 -28.57 6.62 -5.67
C VAL A 429 -29.66 6.81 -6.71
N HIS A 430 -29.49 6.29 -7.93
CA HIS A 430 -30.45 6.55 -9.02
C HIS A 430 -31.77 5.81 -8.80
N ASN A 431 -31.68 4.57 -8.31
CA ASN A 431 -32.81 3.66 -8.12
C ASN A 431 -33.41 3.67 -6.70
N SER A 432 -32.73 4.29 -5.73
CA SER A 432 -33.19 4.35 -4.33
C SER A 432 -34.00 5.60 -3.97
N SER A 433 -34.73 5.52 -2.87
CA SER A 433 -35.47 6.63 -2.25
C SER A 433 -34.99 6.87 -0.81
N LEU A 434 -35.06 8.11 -0.34
CA LEU A 434 -34.78 8.47 1.06
C LEU A 434 -35.87 7.93 1.99
N VAL A 435 -35.44 7.28 3.05
CA VAL A 435 -36.26 6.75 4.16
C VAL A 435 -36.16 7.67 5.38
N GLY A 436 -35.03 8.32 5.59
CA GLY A 436 -34.81 9.24 6.70
C GLY A 436 -33.49 10.00 6.57
N ILE A 437 -33.28 10.94 7.48
CA ILE A 437 -32.02 11.65 7.66
C ILE A 437 -31.73 11.75 9.15
N SER A 438 -30.47 11.58 9.54
CA SER A 438 -30.02 11.76 10.91
C SER A 438 -28.99 12.89 11.03
N PHE A 439 -28.89 13.47 12.23
CA PHE A 439 -27.95 14.53 12.56
C PHE A 439 -27.33 14.33 13.94
N ALA A 440 -26.07 14.69 14.09
CA ALA A 440 -25.39 14.79 15.38
C ALA A 440 -24.58 16.09 15.47
N ILE A 441 -24.77 16.83 16.57
CA ILE A 441 -24.04 18.07 16.86
C ILE A 441 -23.03 17.83 17.98
N ASN A 442 -23.41 17.02 18.97
CA ASN A 442 -22.58 16.65 20.12
C ASN A 442 -22.42 15.12 20.17
N PRO A 443 -21.26 14.60 20.62
CA PRO A 443 -21.10 13.17 20.85
C PRO A 443 -22.16 12.60 21.80
N HIS A 444 -22.64 11.40 21.51
CA HIS A 444 -23.67 10.68 22.24
C HIS A 444 -25.07 11.33 22.20
N GLN A 445 -25.27 12.29 21.29
CA GLN A 445 -26.56 12.95 21.06
C GLN A 445 -26.85 13.04 19.56
N ALA A 446 -27.92 12.40 19.11
CA ALA A 446 -28.29 12.38 17.71
C ALA A 446 -29.81 12.35 17.50
N TYR A 447 -30.23 12.82 16.33
CA TYR A 447 -31.63 12.98 15.94
C TYR A 447 -31.87 12.22 14.66
N TYR A 448 -32.93 11.42 14.61
CA TYR A 448 -33.41 10.77 13.39
C TYR A 448 -34.75 11.34 12.96
N ILE A 449 -34.84 11.73 11.68
CA ILE A 449 -36.03 12.29 11.04
C ILE A 449 -36.52 11.28 10.01
N PRO A 450 -37.63 10.57 10.29
CA PRO A 450 -38.22 9.66 9.32
C PRO A 450 -38.91 10.44 8.20
N LEU A 451 -38.69 10.00 6.95
CA LEU A 451 -39.27 10.61 5.77
C LEU A 451 -40.34 9.70 5.14
N PRO A 452 -41.49 10.28 4.75
CA PRO A 452 -42.56 9.55 4.08
C PRO A 452 -42.10 9.04 2.70
N GLN A 453 -42.84 8.07 2.17
CA GLN A 453 -42.55 7.51 0.84
C GLN A 453 -42.87 8.50 -0.28
N GLU A 454 -43.88 9.34 -0.09
CA GLU A 454 -44.27 10.36 -1.06
C GLU A 454 -43.23 11.47 -1.14
N ILE A 455 -42.71 11.71 -2.34
CA ILE A 455 -41.58 12.63 -2.56
C ILE A 455 -41.91 14.06 -2.13
N ASN A 456 -43.13 14.54 -2.36
CA ASN A 456 -43.53 15.90 -2.03
C ASN A 456 -43.55 16.12 -0.51
N ASP A 457 -44.07 15.16 0.24
CA ASP A 457 -44.14 15.23 1.69
C ASP A 457 -42.73 15.13 2.30
N ALA A 458 -41.85 14.31 1.72
CA ALA A 458 -40.44 14.24 2.13
C ALA A 458 -39.70 15.56 1.84
N VAL A 459 -39.95 16.18 0.68
CA VAL A 459 -39.41 17.51 0.33
C VAL A 459 -39.91 18.59 1.29
N GLU A 460 -41.18 18.54 1.72
CA GLU A 460 -41.73 19.46 2.70
C GLU A 460 -40.98 19.36 4.04
N ILE A 461 -40.72 18.15 4.54
CA ILE A 461 -39.95 17.94 5.78
C ILE A 461 -38.49 18.38 5.60
N LEU A 462 -37.84 18.03 4.48
CA LEU A 462 -36.45 18.43 4.22
C LEU A 462 -36.29 19.95 4.07
N SER A 463 -37.35 20.67 3.71
CA SER A 463 -37.31 22.13 3.55
C SER A 463 -36.91 22.87 4.84
N TYR A 464 -37.23 22.32 6.02
CA TYR A 464 -36.82 22.86 7.32
C TYR A 464 -35.29 22.79 7.52
N PHE A 465 -34.64 21.77 6.95
CA PHE A 465 -33.21 21.52 7.09
C PHE A 465 -32.36 22.05 5.93
N LYS A 466 -32.99 22.62 4.89
CA LYS A 466 -32.26 23.26 3.78
C LYS A 466 -31.30 24.33 4.26
N LYS A 467 -31.78 25.25 5.08
CA LYS A 467 -30.96 26.39 5.52
C LYS A 467 -29.62 25.95 6.15
N PRO A 468 -29.57 25.02 7.12
CA PRO A 468 -28.28 24.56 7.66
C PRO A 468 -27.46 23.73 6.65
N LEU A 469 -28.09 22.85 5.87
CA LEU A 469 -27.40 22.00 4.89
C LEU A 469 -26.78 22.79 3.72
N GLU A 470 -27.43 23.87 3.27
CA GLU A 470 -26.99 24.72 2.16
C GLU A 470 -26.13 25.91 2.64
N ASN A 471 -25.91 26.06 3.95
CA ASN A 471 -25.10 27.14 4.51
C ASN A 471 -23.61 26.93 4.20
N ARG A 472 -22.99 27.91 3.54
CA ARG A 472 -21.56 27.83 3.14
C ARG A 472 -20.57 28.03 4.28
N ASP A 473 -21.03 28.47 5.45
CA ASP A 473 -20.18 28.75 6.61
C ASP A 473 -20.17 27.60 7.64
N ILE A 474 -21.07 26.63 7.50
CA ILE A 474 -21.19 25.49 8.42
C ILE A 474 -20.55 24.27 7.79
N GLU A 475 -19.63 23.61 8.51
CA GLU A 475 -18.99 22.37 8.07
C GLU A 475 -19.92 21.17 8.24
N LYS A 476 -19.94 20.27 7.25
CA LYS A 476 -20.71 19.03 7.29
C LYS A 476 -19.76 17.84 7.41
N CYS A 477 -19.94 17.08 8.47
CA CYS A 477 -19.25 15.82 8.70
C CYS A 477 -20.09 14.66 8.15
N GLY A 478 -19.44 13.66 7.57
CA GLY A 478 -20.10 12.47 7.02
C GLY A 478 -19.17 11.27 6.94
N HIS A 479 -19.72 10.11 6.60
CA HIS A 479 -18.95 8.92 6.24
C HIS A 479 -19.41 8.49 4.84
N ASN A 480 -18.56 8.63 3.82
CA ASN A 480 -18.96 8.49 2.42
C ASN A 480 -20.05 9.51 1.99
N ILE A 481 -19.90 10.76 2.42
CA ILE A 481 -20.87 11.87 2.34
C ILE A 481 -21.31 12.21 0.91
N LYS A 482 -20.52 11.79 -0.10
CA LYS A 482 -20.86 11.92 -1.51
C LYS A 482 -22.22 11.28 -1.81
N PHE A 483 -22.48 10.11 -1.23
CA PHE A 483 -23.75 9.39 -1.41
C PHE A 483 -24.94 10.22 -0.91
N ASP A 484 -24.82 10.75 0.31
CA ASP A 484 -25.85 11.55 0.97
C ASP A 484 -26.14 12.85 0.23
N ILE A 485 -25.09 13.53 -0.25
CA ILE A 485 -25.19 14.73 -1.07
C ILE A 485 -26.00 14.44 -2.34
N MET A 486 -25.70 13.34 -3.03
CA MET A 486 -26.42 12.97 -4.26
C MET A 486 -27.87 12.56 -3.96
N MET A 487 -28.12 11.86 -2.84
CA MET A 487 -29.47 11.48 -2.41
C MET A 487 -30.31 12.72 -2.09
N LEU A 488 -29.79 13.66 -1.29
CA LEU A 488 -30.47 14.91 -0.91
C LEU A 488 -30.76 15.81 -2.12
N ALA A 489 -29.88 15.82 -3.11
CA ALA A 489 -30.09 16.60 -4.33
C ALA A 489 -31.34 16.16 -5.11
N LYS A 490 -31.74 14.87 -5.05
CA LYS A 490 -32.98 14.37 -5.66
C LYS A 490 -34.24 14.97 -5.03
N TYR A 491 -34.13 15.43 -3.78
CA TYR A 491 -35.20 16.06 -3.02
C TYR A 491 -35.00 17.59 -2.95
N GLY A 492 -34.17 18.13 -3.85
CA GLY A 492 -33.99 19.56 -4.04
C GLY A 492 -33.17 20.25 -2.95
N VAL A 493 -32.41 19.53 -2.13
CA VAL A 493 -31.48 20.09 -1.13
C VAL A 493 -30.06 20.10 -1.72
N GLN A 494 -29.41 21.26 -1.77
CA GLN A 494 -28.05 21.40 -2.30
C GLN A 494 -27.02 21.61 -1.20
N VAL A 495 -26.56 20.51 -0.59
CA VAL A 495 -25.54 20.56 0.46
C VAL A 495 -24.34 21.40 0.01
N ALA A 496 -23.93 22.36 0.84
CA ALA A 496 -22.87 23.31 0.54
C ALA A 496 -22.03 23.62 1.78
N GLY A 497 -20.88 24.27 1.58
CA GLY A 497 -19.94 24.64 2.65
C GLY A 497 -18.76 23.66 2.77
N PRO A 498 -17.94 23.80 3.81
CA PRO A 498 -16.86 22.87 4.09
C PRO A 498 -17.40 21.46 4.36
N LEU A 499 -16.68 20.44 3.88
CA LEU A 499 -16.98 19.04 4.12
C LEU A 499 -15.85 18.39 4.92
N PHE A 500 -16.20 17.43 5.75
CA PHE A 500 -15.24 16.51 6.37
C PHE A 500 -15.77 15.08 6.32
N ASP A 501 -15.23 14.26 5.42
CA ASP A 501 -15.59 12.86 5.27
C ASP A 501 -14.60 11.97 6.03
N SER A 502 -15.09 11.25 7.04
CA SER A 502 -14.26 10.38 7.89
C SER A 502 -13.61 9.23 7.12
N MET A 503 -14.25 8.70 6.08
CA MET A 503 -13.71 7.63 5.23
C MET A 503 -12.50 8.14 4.45
N ILE A 504 -12.62 9.33 3.83
CA ILE A 504 -11.53 9.95 3.07
C ILE A 504 -10.41 10.40 4.00
N ALA A 505 -10.74 11.03 5.14
CA ALA A 505 -9.76 11.46 6.11
C ALA A 505 -8.92 10.27 6.61
N HIS A 506 -9.55 9.16 6.98
CA HIS A 506 -8.82 7.97 7.39
C HIS A 506 -8.02 7.35 6.24
N TYR A 507 -8.54 7.32 5.01
CA TYR A 507 -7.79 6.85 3.83
C TYR A 507 -6.50 7.66 3.61
N LEU A 508 -6.54 8.99 3.77
CA LEU A 508 -5.35 9.84 3.66
C LEU A 508 -4.28 9.51 4.70
N ILE A 509 -4.70 9.02 5.86
CA ILE A 509 -3.82 8.62 6.96
C ILE A 509 -3.32 7.17 6.73
N GLN A 510 -4.17 6.27 6.23
CA GLN A 510 -3.99 4.81 6.25
C GLN A 510 -4.45 4.14 4.94
N PRO A 511 -3.89 4.45 3.76
CA PRO A 511 -4.50 4.09 2.47
C PRO A 511 -4.58 2.58 2.15
N GLU A 512 -3.92 1.72 2.94
CA GLU A 512 -3.90 0.26 2.76
C GLU A 512 -4.92 -0.49 3.65
N LEU A 513 -5.55 0.19 4.62
CA LEU A 513 -6.51 -0.42 5.54
C LEU A 513 -7.94 -0.37 4.98
N TYR A 514 -8.87 -1.04 5.66
CA TYR A 514 -10.29 -0.84 5.40
C TYR A 514 -10.75 0.51 5.94
N HIS A 515 -11.76 1.11 5.30
CA HIS A 515 -12.24 2.47 5.64
C HIS A 515 -13.73 2.53 5.92
N ASN A 516 -14.42 1.39 6.05
CA ASN A 516 -15.83 1.38 6.43
C ASN A 516 -16.00 1.78 7.90
N MET A 517 -17.15 2.35 8.24
CA MET A 517 -17.44 2.89 9.55
C MET A 517 -17.32 1.85 10.68
N ASP A 518 -17.85 0.64 10.48
CA ASP A 518 -17.78 -0.44 11.49
C ASP A 518 -16.33 -0.70 11.92
N PHE A 519 -15.43 -0.87 10.94
CA PHE A 519 -14.01 -1.06 11.19
C PHE A 519 -13.38 0.14 11.89
N LEU A 520 -13.72 1.37 11.49
CA LEU A 520 -13.16 2.58 12.11
C LEU A 520 -13.67 2.81 13.53
N ALA A 521 -14.94 2.49 13.82
CA ALA A 521 -15.53 2.57 15.15
C ALA A 521 -14.83 1.61 16.11
N GLU A 522 -14.60 0.36 15.68
CA GLU A 522 -13.86 -0.62 16.48
C GLU A 522 -12.41 -0.17 16.71
N LEU A 523 -11.75 0.29 15.65
CA LEU A 523 -10.34 0.64 15.66
C LEU A 523 -10.05 1.89 16.49
N LEU A 524 -10.82 2.97 16.28
CA LEU A 524 -10.51 4.30 16.80
C LEU A 524 -11.31 4.64 18.06
N LEU A 525 -12.50 4.07 18.22
CA LEU A 525 -13.40 4.35 19.35
C LEU A 525 -13.49 3.17 20.33
N GLY A 526 -13.05 1.96 19.93
CA GLY A 526 -13.26 0.76 20.73
C GLY A 526 -14.74 0.37 20.84
N TYR A 527 -15.53 0.74 19.83
CA TYR A 527 -16.97 0.64 19.80
C TYR A 527 -17.43 -0.26 18.65
N LYS A 528 -18.37 -1.16 18.92
CA LYS A 528 -19.02 -1.99 17.91
C LYS A 528 -20.39 -1.42 17.56
N THR A 529 -20.52 -0.98 16.32
CA THR A 529 -21.75 -0.47 15.70
C THR A 529 -22.80 -1.56 15.51
N ILE A 530 -24.06 -1.16 15.37
CA ILE A 530 -25.16 -2.00 14.95
C ILE A 530 -24.96 -2.31 13.47
N HIS A 531 -24.81 -3.59 13.12
CA HIS A 531 -24.68 -3.94 11.71
C HIS A 531 -26.03 -3.87 10.99
N ILE A 532 -26.04 -3.32 9.78
CA ILE A 532 -27.24 -3.21 8.94
C ILE A 532 -27.97 -4.55 8.74
N GLU A 533 -27.23 -5.66 8.67
CA GLU A 533 -27.77 -7.01 8.51
C GLU A 533 -28.61 -7.48 9.71
N GLU A 534 -28.39 -6.90 10.90
CA GLU A 534 -29.25 -7.13 12.06
C GLU A 534 -30.63 -6.50 11.86
N LEU A 535 -30.72 -5.40 11.10
CA LEU A 535 -31.97 -4.70 10.78
C LEU A 535 -32.69 -5.34 9.60
N ILE A 536 -32.01 -5.49 8.47
CA ILE A 536 -32.63 -5.88 7.19
C ILE A 536 -32.49 -7.37 6.85
N GLY A 537 -31.74 -8.13 7.65
CA GLY A 537 -31.43 -9.54 7.41
C GLY A 537 -30.22 -9.76 6.50
N GLU A 538 -29.83 -11.03 6.34
CA GLU A 538 -28.69 -11.43 5.52
C GLU A 538 -28.88 -11.09 4.03
N LYS A 539 -27.75 -10.87 3.34
CA LYS A 539 -27.74 -10.60 1.90
C LYS A 539 -28.40 -11.73 1.11
N GLY A 540 -29.44 -11.38 0.35
CA GLY A 540 -30.15 -12.34 -0.49
C GLY A 540 -31.49 -11.80 -1.00
N LYS A 541 -32.24 -12.64 -1.72
CA LYS A 541 -33.53 -12.26 -2.31
C LYS A 541 -34.60 -11.84 -1.30
N ASN A 542 -34.43 -12.24 -0.03
CA ASN A 542 -35.38 -11.98 1.05
C ASN A 542 -34.91 -10.87 1.99
N GLN A 543 -33.78 -10.20 1.68
CA GLN A 543 -33.31 -9.08 2.47
C GLN A 543 -34.32 -7.94 2.39
N LEU A 544 -34.65 -7.35 3.54
CA LEU A 544 -35.53 -6.20 3.62
C LEU A 544 -34.80 -4.93 3.12
N ASN A 545 -35.53 -3.85 2.87
CA ASN A 545 -34.95 -2.51 2.79
C ASN A 545 -35.28 -1.71 4.04
N MET A 546 -34.60 -0.58 4.26
CA MET A 546 -34.73 0.21 5.49
C MET A 546 -36.17 0.69 5.76
N ARG A 547 -36.98 0.91 4.71
CA ARG A 547 -38.40 1.31 4.84
C ARG A 547 -39.28 0.19 5.41
N GLN A 548 -38.87 -1.07 5.30
CA GLN A 548 -39.61 -2.23 5.78
C GLN A 548 -39.28 -2.59 7.25
N VAL A 549 -38.28 -1.94 7.84
CA VAL A 549 -37.84 -2.20 9.21
C VAL A 549 -38.72 -1.42 10.20
N ASN A 550 -38.87 -1.96 11.41
CA ASN A 550 -39.56 -1.24 12.49
C ASN A 550 -38.84 0.09 12.80
N ILE A 551 -39.60 1.18 12.81
CA ILE A 551 -39.05 2.53 12.93
C ILE A 551 -38.19 2.75 14.17
N ASP A 552 -38.52 2.15 15.31
CA ASP A 552 -37.77 2.36 16.55
C ASP A 552 -36.37 1.72 16.45
N ARG A 553 -36.21 0.64 15.67
CA ARG A 553 -34.89 0.06 15.38
C ARG A 553 -34.09 0.90 14.39
N VAL A 554 -34.77 1.55 13.45
CA VAL A 554 -34.11 2.46 12.49
C VAL A 554 -33.62 3.71 13.20
N VAL A 555 -34.35 4.22 14.19
CA VAL A 555 -33.91 5.37 15.01
C VAL A 555 -32.57 5.07 15.66
N ASP A 556 -32.44 3.93 16.36
CA ASP A 556 -31.21 3.56 17.05
C ASP A 556 -30.02 3.44 16.08
N TYR A 557 -30.22 2.75 14.95
CA TYR A 557 -29.20 2.57 13.92
C TYR A 557 -28.78 3.91 13.27
N ALA A 558 -29.73 4.67 12.73
CA ALA A 558 -29.44 5.88 11.98
C ALA A 558 -28.88 7.01 12.87
N ALA A 559 -29.34 7.09 14.13
CA ALA A 559 -28.81 8.05 15.09
C ALA A 559 -27.40 7.65 15.56
N GLU A 560 -27.12 6.36 15.73
CA GLU A 560 -25.78 5.85 15.99
C GLU A 560 -24.82 6.17 14.85
N ASP A 561 -25.21 5.95 13.60
CA ASP A 561 -24.37 6.24 12.42
C ASP A 561 -23.94 7.73 12.38
N ALA A 562 -24.87 8.65 12.65
CA ALA A 562 -24.55 10.09 12.73
C ALA A 562 -23.65 10.44 13.93
N ASP A 563 -23.90 9.87 15.11
CA ASP A 563 -23.09 10.10 16.31
C ASP A 563 -21.66 9.54 16.13
N ILE A 564 -21.53 8.30 15.72
CA ILE A 564 -20.24 7.65 15.46
C ILE A 564 -19.48 8.40 14.39
N THR A 565 -20.14 8.83 13.31
CA THR A 565 -19.53 9.68 12.29
C THR A 565 -18.97 10.97 12.88
N LEU A 566 -19.72 11.67 13.74
CA LEU A 566 -19.24 12.88 14.41
C LEU A 566 -18.00 12.58 15.27
N GLN A 567 -18.03 11.51 16.07
CA GLN A 567 -16.92 11.10 16.92
C GLN A 567 -15.67 10.73 16.11
N LEU A 568 -15.83 10.00 15.00
CA LEU A 568 -14.75 9.68 14.07
C LEU A 568 -14.16 10.96 13.46
N CYS A 569 -15.00 11.88 12.99
CA CYS A 569 -14.54 13.15 12.44
C CYS A 569 -13.75 13.96 13.47
N ASN A 570 -14.24 14.04 14.70
CA ASN A 570 -13.56 14.72 15.81
C ASN A 570 -12.22 14.05 16.18
N SER A 571 -12.12 12.73 16.07
CA SER A 571 -10.90 11.95 16.32
C SER A 571 -9.86 12.12 15.19
N LEU A 572 -10.31 12.18 13.93
CA LEU A 572 -9.45 12.23 12.75
C LEU A 572 -8.94 13.63 12.42
N LYS A 573 -9.71 14.68 12.69
CA LYS A 573 -9.30 16.08 12.41
C LYS A 573 -7.93 16.44 13.03
N PRO A 574 -7.68 16.21 14.34
CA PRO A 574 -6.35 16.46 14.91
C PRO A 574 -5.24 15.67 14.23
N GLN A 575 -5.51 14.44 13.78
CA GLN A 575 -4.52 13.61 13.09
C GLN A 575 -4.17 14.19 11.71
N ILE A 576 -5.15 14.72 10.97
CA ILE A 576 -4.88 15.40 9.69
C ILE A 576 -3.92 16.58 9.90
N GLU A 577 -4.13 17.36 10.96
CA GLU A 577 -3.26 18.48 11.32
C GLU A 577 -1.86 18.02 11.77
N ASP A 578 -1.80 17.05 12.69
CA ASP A 578 -0.55 16.51 13.23
C ASP A 578 0.33 15.91 12.12
N LEU A 579 -0.30 15.29 11.11
CA LEU A 579 0.37 14.70 9.96
C LEU A 579 0.59 15.70 8.82
N GLN A 580 0.21 16.96 9.00
CA GLN A 580 0.31 18.06 8.04
C GLN A 580 -0.49 17.84 6.73
N LEU A 581 -1.44 16.91 6.73
CA LEU A 581 -2.26 16.54 5.57
C LEU A 581 -3.35 17.58 5.22
N HIS A 582 -3.48 18.66 5.98
CA HIS A 582 -4.52 19.68 5.84
C HIS A 582 -4.77 20.16 4.40
N THR A 583 -3.73 20.55 3.64
CA THR A 583 -3.89 21.00 2.24
C THR A 583 -4.48 19.90 1.35
N LEU A 584 -3.97 18.67 1.47
CA LEU A 584 -4.47 17.55 0.67
C LEU A 584 -5.92 17.22 1.04
N CYS A 585 -6.24 17.22 2.33
CA CYS A 585 -7.58 16.95 2.83
C CYS A 585 -8.57 18.05 2.40
N TYR A 586 -8.35 19.29 2.83
CA TYR A 586 -9.34 20.37 2.74
C TYR A 586 -9.34 21.10 1.40
N ASP A 587 -8.21 21.20 0.70
CA ASP A 587 -8.14 21.97 -0.55
C ASP A 587 -8.31 21.07 -1.80
N ILE A 588 -8.08 19.76 -1.67
CA ILE A 588 -8.13 18.80 -2.78
C ILE A 588 -9.24 17.77 -2.58
N GLU A 589 -9.14 16.91 -1.57
CA GLU A 589 -10.01 15.72 -1.47
C GLU A 589 -11.45 16.05 -1.07
N MET A 590 -11.66 16.92 -0.07
CA MET A 590 -13.01 17.30 0.37
C MET A 590 -13.79 18.09 -0.70
N PRO A 591 -13.21 19.10 -1.39
CA PRO A 591 -13.91 19.78 -2.48
C PRO A 591 -14.17 18.88 -3.69
N LEU A 592 -13.29 17.89 -3.94
CA LEU A 592 -13.46 16.93 -5.04
C LEU A 592 -14.75 16.12 -4.90
N ILE A 593 -15.27 15.90 -3.68
CA ILE A 593 -16.54 15.23 -3.42
C ILE A 593 -17.68 15.88 -4.21
N TYR A 594 -17.80 17.21 -4.19
CA TYR A 594 -18.84 17.93 -4.92
C TYR A 594 -18.72 17.75 -6.44
N VAL A 595 -17.50 17.75 -6.95
CA VAL A 595 -17.22 17.56 -8.38
C VAL A 595 -17.62 16.15 -8.80
N LEU A 596 -17.21 15.13 -8.04
CA LEU A 596 -17.53 13.74 -8.32
C LEU A 596 -19.04 13.50 -8.21
N ALA A 597 -19.71 13.97 -7.15
CA ALA A 597 -21.16 13.89 -7.02
C ALA A 597 -21.88 14.45 -8.26
N LYS A 598 -21.46 15.63 -8.74
CA LYS A 598 -22.03 16.24 -9.95
C LYS A 598 -21.75 15.41 -11.20
N MET A 599 -20.54 14.89 -11.36
CA MET A 599 -20.17 14.03 -12.49
C MET A 599 -21.02 12.74 -12.53
N GLU A 600 -21.18 12.08 -11.38
CA GLU A 600 -21.99 10.87 -11.25
C GLU A 600 -23.46 11.14 -11.54
N MET A 601 -24.04 12.17 -10.93
CA MET A 601 -25.43 12.57 -11.20
C MET A 601 -25.65 12.96 -12.66
N THR A 602 -24.66 13.55 -13.33
CA THR A 602 -24.77 13.92 -14.74
C THR A 602 -24.74 12.70 -15.65
N GLY A 603 -23.83 11.75 -15.43
CA GLY A 603 -23.69 10.53 -16.25
C GLY A 603 -23.30 10.79 -17.72
N VAL A 604 -23.27 9.73 -18.52
CA VAL A 604 -22.87 9.76 -19.94
C VAL A 604 -23.85 8.97 -20.82
N ILE A 605 -24.10 9.43 -22.05
CA ILE A 605 -24.95 8.72 -23.00
C ILE A 605 -24.13 7.64 -23.69
N VAL A 606 -24.76 6.48 -23.86
CA VAL A 606 -24.24 5.38 -24.66
C VAL A 606 -25.23 5.07 -25.80
N ASP A 607 -24.69 4.96 -27.01
CA ASP A 607 -25.41 4.50 -28.21
C ASP A 607 -25.58 2.97 -28.14
N ASP A 608 -26.68 2.56 -27.53
CA ASP A 608 -27.07 1.17 -27.35
C ASP A 608 -27.38 0.46 -28.68
N PHE A 609 -27.87 1.21 -29.67
CA PHE A 609 -28.13 0.69 -31.01
C PHE A 609 -26.84 0.28 -31.72
N SER A 610 -25.83 1.14 -31.73
CA SER A 610 -24.51 0.81 -32.29
C SER A 610 -23.88 -0.37 -31.55
N LEU A 611 -23.96 -0.40 -30.21
CA LEU A 611 -23.47 -1.55 -29.43
C LEU A 611 -24.19 -2.85 -29.79
N ALA A 612 -25.50 -2.83 -29.99
CA ALA A 612 -26.26 -4.02 -30.37
C ALA A 612 -25.84 -4.56 -31.76
N GLN A 613 -25.54 -3.67 -32.71
CA GLN A 613 -24.99 -4.07 -34.02
C GLN A 613 -23.60 -4.70 -33.88
N SER A 614 -22.70 -4.06 -33.13
CA SER A 614 -21.36 -4.59 -32.84
C SER A 614 -21.43 -5.94 -32.13
N SER A 615 -22.38 -6.12 -31.19
CA SER A 615 -22.59 -7.39 -30.49
C SER A 615 -22.86 -8.54 -31.46
N GLN A 616 -23.72 -8.32 -32.46
CA GLN A 616 -24.03 -9.34 -33.47
C GLN A 616 -22.81 -9.72 -34.31
N ILE A 617 -22.05 -8.73 -34.79
CA ILE A 617 -20.88 -8.94 -35.65
C ILE A 617 -19.78 -9.70 -34.88
N LEU A 618 -19.44 -9.23 -33.68
CA LEU A 618 -18.37 -9.82 -32.87
C LEU A 618 -18.76 -11.21 -32.35
N THR A 619 -20.06 -11.44 -32.07
CA THR A 619 -20.56 -12.78 -31.72
C THR A 619 -20.38 -13.76 -32.87
N GLN A 620 -20.68 -13.34 -34.11
CA GLN A 620 -20.47 -14.20 -35.29
C GLN A 620 -18.99 -14.54 -35.50
N GLN A 621 -18.09 -13.55 -35.34
CA GLN A 621 -16.65 -13.76 -35.42
C GLN A 621 -16.15 -14.71 -34.32
N MET A 622 -16.57 -14.50 -33.07
CA MET A 622 -16.23 -15.35 -31.94
C MET A 622 -16.68 -16.80 -32.17
N LEU A 623 -17.90 -17.02 -32.68
CA LEU A 623 -18.41 -18.35 -33.02
C LEU A 623 -17.66 -19.01 -34.17
N ALA A 624 -17.20 -18.24 -35.16
CA ALA A 624 -16.36 -18.75 -36.25
C ALA A 624 -15.02 -19.27 -35.72
N ILE A 625 -14.36 -18.51 -34.85
CA ILE A 625 -13.11 -18.91 -34.19
C ILE A 625 -13.34 -20.14 -33.30
N GLU A 626 -14.41 -20.17 -32.52
CA GLU A 626 -14.74 -21.34 -31.69
C GLU A 626 -14.93 -22.61 -32.52
N ASN A 627 -15.57 -22.49 -33.69
CA ASN A 627 -15.74 -23.62 -34.60
C ASN A 627 -14.41 -24.08 -35.22
N ASN A 628 -13.45 -23.19 -35.47
CA ASN A 628 -12.11 -23.58 -35.91
C ASN A 628 -11.35 -24.31 -34.81
N ILE A 629 -11.33 -23.76 -33.59
CA ILE A 629 -10.70 -24.42 -32.43
C ILE A 629 -11.30 -25.80 -32.18
N ARG A 630 -12.62 -25.97 -32.30
CA ARG A 630 -13.29 -27.27 -32.17
C ARG A 630 -12.85 -28.27 -33.24
N LYS A 631 -12.65 -27.82 -34.49
CA LYS A 631 -12.13 -28.67 -35.57
C LYS A 631 -10.70 -29.11 -35.29
N GLU A 632 -9.84 -28.21 -34.82
CA GLU A 632 -8.46 -28.53 -34.47
C GLU A 632 -8.37 -29.44 -33.24
N ALA A 633 -9.27 -29.27 -32.27
CA ALA A 633 -9.30 -30.07 -31.05
C ALA A 633 -9.72 -31.53 -31.29
N GLY A 634 -10.61 -31.79 -32.24
CA GLY A 634 -11.15 -33.12 -32.50
C GLY A 634 -12.13 -33.64 -31.43
N PHE A 635 -12.53 -32.80 -30.48
CA PHE A 635 -13.56 -33.09 -29.46
C PHE A 635 -14.36 -31.82 -29.11
N ALA A 636 -15.52 -31.99 -28.47
CA ALA A 636 -16.32 -30.87 -28.00
C ALA A 636 -15.59 -30.13 -26.87
N ILE A 637 -15.17 -28.89 -27.14
CA ILE A 637 -14.45 -28.03 -26.21
C ILE A 637 -15.22 -26.74 -25.93
N ASN A 638 -15.26 -26.36 -24.65
CA ASN A 638 -15.57 -25.02 -24.18
C ASN A 638 -14.27 -24.22 -24.08
N VAL A 639 -14.05 -23.32 -25.05
CA VAL A 639 -12.83 -22.50 -25.19
C VAL A 639 -12.64 -21.52 -24.02
N SER A 640 -13.70 -21.26 -23.25
CA SER A 640 -13.62 -20.44 -22.04
C SER A 640 -13.12 -21.20 -20.83
N SER A 641 -13.12 -22.54 -20.85
CA SER A 641 -12.70 -23.37 -19.72
C SER A 641 -11.17 -23.50 -19.72
N PRO A 642 -10.46 -22.97 -18.72
CA PRO A 642 -9.00 -23.08 -18.69
C PRO A 642 -8.53 -24.54 -18.50
N VAL A 643 -9.38 -25.41 -17.93
CA VAL A 643 -9.12 -26.85 -17.82
C VAL A 643 -9.13 -27.51 -19.20
N GLN A 644 -10.19 -27.28 -19.99
CA GLN A 644 -10.33 -27.91 -21.30
C GLN A 644 -9.33 -27.36 -22.31
N VAL A 645 -9.06 -26.06 -22.27
CA VAL A 645 -7.98 -25.44 -23.05
C VAL A 645 -6.61 -26.03 -22.67
N GLY A 646 -6.34 -26.17 -21.37
CA GLY A 646 -5.10 -26.81 -20.91
C GLY A 646 -4.94 -28.24 -21.44
N LYS A 647 -6.02 -29.04 -21.40
CA LYS A 647 -6.04 -30.39 -21.98
C LYS A 647 -5.75 -30.38 -23.48
N LEU A 648 -6.41 -29.49 -24.24
CA LEU A 648 -6.18 -29.35 -25.67
C LEU A 648 -4.70 -29.03 -25.96
N LEU A 649 -4.16 -28.01 -25.32
CA LEU A 649 -2.81 -27.52 -25.62
C LEU A 649 -1.72 -28.53 -25.21
N PHE A 650 -1.86 -29.15 -24.04
CA PHE A 650 -0.76 -29.90 -23.44
C PHE A 650 -0.91 -31.43 -23.48
N GLU A 651 -2.13 -31.96 -23.56
CA GLU A 651 -2.35 -33.41 -23.66
C GLU A 651 -2.62 -33.86 -25.10
N VAL A 652 -3.40 -33.08 -25.85
CA VAL A 652 -3.79 -33.44 -27.23
C VAL A 652 -2.75 -32.94 -28.24
N LEU A 653 -2.44 -31.65 -28.22
CA LEU A 653 -1.50 -31.02 -29.16
C LEU A 653 -0.05 -31.08 -28.68
N ALA A 654 0.18 -31.39 -27.41
CA ALA A 654 1.51 -31.53 -26.80
C ALA A 654 2.48 -30.38 -27.14
N ILE A 655 2.01 -29.12 -27.13
CA ILE A 655 2.79 -27.95 -27.61
C ILE A 655 3.95 -27.55 -26.68
N SER A 656 4.10 -28.20 -25.52
CA SER A 656 5.15 -27.90 -24.55
C SER A 656 5.55 -29.16 -23.79
N ASP A 657 6.86 -29.42 -23.71
CA ASP A 657 7.42 -30.58 -23.01
C ASP A 657 7.32 -30.48 -21.47
N LYS A 658 7.16 -29.27 -20.94
CA LYS A 658 7.05 -28.99 -19.50
C LYS A 658 5.99 -27.91 -19.22
N PRO A 659 4.70 -28.23 -19.35
CA PRO A 659 3.63 -27.28 -19.09
C PRO A 659 3.55 -26.94 -17.60
N LYS A 660 3.45 -25.63 -17.28
CA LYS A 660 3.26 -25.17 -15.91
C LYS A 660 1.88 -25.59 -15.40
N LYS A 661 1.81 -26.00 -14.13
CA LYS A 661 0.56 -26.33 -13.43
C LYS A 661 0.41 -25.45 -12.20
N THR A 662 -0.83 -25.11 -11.87
CA THR A 662 -1.21 -24.43 -10.63
C THR A 662 -1.02 -25.38 -9.43
N LYS A 663 -1.08 -24.83 -8.20
CA LYS A 663 -1.04 -25.63 -6.95
C LYS A 663 -2.12 -26.71 -6.88
N ARG A 664 -3.23 -26.55 -7.63
CA ARG A 664 -4.35 -27.51 -7.73
C ARG A 664 -4.18 -28.52 -8.87
N GLY A 665 -3.03 -28.55 -9.55
CA GLY A 665 -2.71 -29.49 -10.62
C GLY A 665 -3.26 -29.14 -12.02
N GLN A 666 -3.99 -28.04 -12.15
CA GLN A 666 -4.53 -27.56 -13.44
C GLN A 666 -3.44 -26.87 -14.26
N TYR A 667 -3.40 -27.09 -15.58
CA TYR A 667 -2.49 -26.36 -16.48
C TYR A 667 -2.74 -24.84 -16.46
N VAL A 668 -1.66 -24.07 -16.44
CA VAL A 668 -1.71 -22.61 -16.52
C VAL A 668 -1.99 -22.22 -17.97
N THR A 669 -3.05 -21.44 -18.17
CA THR A 669 -3.45 -20.93 -19.49
C THR A 669 -3.84 -19.45 -19.40
N ASP A 670 -3.18 -18.66 -18.54
CA ASP A 670 -3.37 -17.21 -18.53
C ASP A 670 -2.85 -16.55 -19.82
N GLU A 671 -3.19 -15.28 -20.02
CA GLU A 671 -2.86 -14.52 -21.24
C GLU A 671 -1.35 -14.51 -21.50
N ASP A 672 -0.54 -14.25 -20.48
CA ASP A 672 0.93 -14.25 -20.58
C ASP A 672 1.49 -15.62 -21.00
N THR A 673 1.00 -16.71 -20.40
CA THR A 673 1.42 -18.06 -20.77
C THR A 673 1.03 -18.38 -22.20
N LEU A 674 -0.19 -18.03 -22.62
CA LEU A 674 -0.64 -18.25 -24.00
C LEU A 674 0.15 -17.39 -25.00
N GLU A 675 0.43 -16.13 -24.69
CA GLU A 675 1.22 -15.25 -25.57
C GLU A 675 2.65 -15.81 -25.76
N SER A 676 3.25 -16.34 -24.70
CA SER A 676 4.56 -17.02 -24.77
C SER A 676 4.55 -18.31 -25.62
N LEU A 677 3.37 -18.89 -25.87
CA LEU A 677 3.18 -20.10 -26.66
C LEU A 677 2.62 -19.80 -28.05
N ARG A 678 2.35 -18.54 -28.39
CA ARG A 678 1.66 -18.14 -29.62
C ARG A 678 2.37 -18.59 -30.89
N TYR A 679 3.69 -18.63 -30.89
CA TYR A 679 4.50 -19.10 -32.03
C TYR A 679 4.54 -20.63 -32.18
N LYS A 680 4.08 -21.39 -31.17
CA LYS A 680 4.16 -22.85 -31.18
C LYS A 680 3.03 -23.52 -31.93
N HIS A 681 1.83 -22.93 -31.93
CA HIS A 681 0.68 -23.49 -32.65
C HIS A 681 -0.36 -22.40 -32.96
N PRO A 682 -0.94 -22.37 -34.19
CA PRO A 682 -1.96 -21.39 -34.58
C PRO A 682 -3.16 -21.28 -33.63
N VAL A 683 -3.67 -22.43 -33.15
CA VAL A 683 -4.76 -22.50 -32.14
C VAL A 683 -4.56 -21.59 -30.93
N VAL A 684 -3.32 -21.31 -30.53
CA VAL A 684 -3.04 -20.47 -29.36
C VAL A 684 -3.46 -19.03 -29.65
N GLY A 685 -3.19 -18.54 -30.87
CA GLY A 685 -3.67 -17.24 -31.34
C GLY A 685 -5.19 -17.17 -31.39
N GLU A 686 -5.84 -18.22 -31.92
CA GLU A 686 -7.30 -18.30 -31.96
C GLU A 686 -7.93 -18.30 -30.56
N ILE A 687 -7.33 -19.01 -29.59
CA ILE A 687 -7.79 -19.02 -28.18
C ILE A 687 -7.67 -17.63 -27.55
N LEU A 688 -6.55 -16.94 -27.77
CA LEU A 688 -6.31 -15.58 -27.29
C LEU A 688 -7.36 -14.61 -27.85
N GLU A 689 -7.60 -14.67 -29.17
CA GLU A 689 -8.59 -13.86 -29.86
C GLU A 689 -10.02 -14.12 -29.36
N TYR A 690 -10.41 -15.39 -29.25
CA TYR A 690 -11.71 -15.79 -28.70
C TYR A 690 -11.93 -15.24 -27.28
N ARG A 691 -10.93 -15.36 -26.40
CA ARG A 691 -11.03 -14.86 -25.02
C ARG A 691 -11.09 -13.34 -24.96
N GLY A 692 -10.35 -12.66 -25.82
CA GLY A 692 -10.41 -11.22 -26.00
C GLY A 692 -11.82 -10.75 -26.40
N LEU A 693 -12.37 -11.31 -27.48
CA LEU A 693 -13.71 -11.01 -27.97
C LEU A 693 -14.79 -11.34 -26.93
N LYS A 694 -14.69 -12.50 -26.27
CA LYS A 694 -15.65 -12.89 -25.24
C LYS A 694 -15.67 -11.91 -24.06
N LYS A 695 -14.49 -11.50 -23.59
CA LYS A 695 -14.36 -10.49 -22.52
C LYS A 695 -14.96 -9.16 -22.97
N LEU A 696 -14.69 -8.76 -24.21
CA LEU A 696 -15.21 -7.52 -24.79
C LEU A 696 -16.76 -7.51 -24.82
N LEU A 697 -17.35 -8.59 -25.32
CA LEU A 697 -18.80 -8.79 -25.38
C LEU A 697 -19.44 -8.79 -24.00
N SER A 698 -18.98 -9.69 -23.12
CA SER A 698 -19.64 -9.89 -21.82
C SER A 698 -19.45 -8.74 -20.83
N THR A 699 -18.30 -8.05 -20.90
CA THR A 699 -17.94 -7.01 -19.92
C THR A 699 -18.41 -5.63 -20.35
N TYR A 700 -18.48 -5.36 -21.66
CA TYR A 700 -18.79 -4.02 -22.16
C TYR A 700 -20.03 -4.02 -23.05
N ILE A 701 -20.01 -4.73 -24.17
CA ILE A 701 -21.04 -4.56 -25.21
C ILE A 701 -22.42 -5.03 -24.71
N ASP A 702 -22.50 -6.16 -24.03
CA ASP A 702 -23.77 -6.71 -23.54
C ASP A 702 -24.15 -6.20 -22.13
N ALA A 703 -23.18 -5.57 -21.44
CA ALA A 703 -23.35 -5.11 -20.06
C ALA A 703 -23.72 -3.62 -19.99
N LEU A 704 -23.05 -2.76 -20.76
CA LEU A 704 -23.29 -1.31 -20.73
C LEU A 704 -24.74 -0.93 -21.01
N PRO A 705 -25.45 -1.50 -22.01
CA PRO A 705 -26.85 -1.16 -22.25
C PRO A 705 -27.77 -1.47 -21.06
N LYS A 706 -27.42 -2.47 -20.24
CA LYS A 706 -28.21 -2.84 -19.04
C LYS A 706 -27.99 -1.90 -17.85
N LEU A 707 -26.97 -1.04 -17.94
CA LEU A 707 -26.63 -0.05 -16.91
C LEU A 707 -27.18 1.34 -17.26
N ILE A 708 -27.90 1.47 -18.38
CA ILE A 708 -28.58 2.72 -18.74
C ILE A 708 -29.73 2.91 -17.76
N ASP A 709 -29.69 4.01 -17.02
CA ASP A 709 -30.79 4.43 -16.15
C ASP A 709 -32.00 4.83 -16.99
N GLU A 710 -33.17 4.24 -16.71
CA GLU A 710 -34.39 4.42 -17.51
C GLU A 710 -34.91 5.87 -17.49
N LYS A 711 -34.62 6.62 -16.41
CA LYS A 711 -35.13 7.99 -16.25
C LYS A 711 -34.29 9.02 -17.00
N SER A 712 -32.98 8.89 -16.92
CA SER A 712 -32.03 9.83 -17.53
C SER A 712 -31.64 9.44 -18.95
N GLY A 713 -31.73 8.15 -19.31
CA GLY A 713 -31.18 7.60 -20.55
C GLY A 713 -29.64 7.58 -20.57
N ARG A 714 -29.00 7.55 -19.39
CA ARG A 714 -27.55 7.69 -19.23
C ARG A 714 -26.99 6.58 -18.35
N ILE A 715 -25.70 6.34 -18.48
CA ILE A 715 -24.93 5.51 -17.56
C ILE A 715 -24.31 6.40 -16.48
N HIS A 716 -24.44 5.98 -15.24
CA HIS A 716 -23.90 6.66 -14.07
C HIS A 716 -22.88 5.75 -13.38
N THR A 717 -21.59 6.02 -13.64
CA THR A 717 -20.51 5.32 -12.93
C THR A 717 -20.33 5.89 -11.54
N SER A 718 -19.85 5.08 -10.59
CA SER A 718 -19.39 5.55 -9.28
C SER A 718 -17.88 5.74 -9.29
N PHE A 719 -17.41 6.94 -8.95
CA PHE A 719 -16.01 7.27 -8.74
C PHE A 719 -15.65 7.12 -7.26
N ASN A 720 -14.60 6.36 -6.95
CA ASN A 720 -14.18 6.10 -5.58
C ASN A 720 -12.80 6.70 -5.31
N GLN A 721 -12.71 7.54 -4.27
CA GLN A 721 -11.46 8.18 -3.82
C GLN A 721 -10.59 7.24 -2.98
N THR A 722 -11.20 6.31 -2.24
CA THR A 722 -10.55 5.57 -1.14
C THR A 722 -10.17 4.13 -1.46
N VAL A 723 -10.08 3.77 -2.75
CA VAL A 723 -9.85 2.37 -3.17
C VAL A 723 -8.41 2.07 -3.57
N THR A 724 -7.75 2.96 -4.33
CA THR A 724 -6.39 2.67 -4.79
C THR A 724 -5.39 3.22 -3.80
N ALA A 725 -4.39 2.45 -3.37
CA ALA A 725 -3.35 2.99 -2.49
C ALA A 725 -2.54 4.16 -3.09
N THR A 726 -2.55 4.27 -4.42
CA THR A 726 -1.82 5.31 -5.18
C THR A 726 -2.46 6.70 -5.16
N GLY A 727 -3.67 6.85 -4.62
CA GLY A 727 -4.44 8.11 -4.67
C GLY A 727 -5.19 8.34 -5.99
N ARG A 728 -5.13 7.42 -6.95
CA ARG A 728 -5.92 7.51 -8.19
C ARG A 728 -7.39 7.19 -7.89
N LEU A 729 -8.30 7.95 -8.49
CA LEU A 729 -9.71 7.58 -8.55
C LEU A 729 -9.84 6.19 -9.16
N SER A 730 -10.77 5.38 -8.64
CA SER A 730 -11.26 4.17 -9.32
C SER A 730 -12.70 4.39 -9.80
N SER A 731 -13.18 3.53 -10.69
CA SER A 731 -14.54 3.58 -11.21
C SER A 731 -15.20 2.21 -11.13
N SER A 732 -16.47 2.19 -10.73
CA SER A 732 -17.32 1.00 -10.63
C SER A 732 -18.69 1.25 -11.24
N ASN A 733 -19.36 0.17 -11.65
CA ASN A 733 -20.74 0.16 -12.17
C ASN A 733 -21.04 1.20 -13.27
N PRO A 734 -20.36 1.17 -14.44
CA PRO A 734 -19.30 0.24 -14.86
C PRO A 734 -17.89 0.74 -14.50
N ASN A 735 -16.88 -0.13 -14.54
CA ASN A 735 -15.49 0.28 -14.44
C ASN A 735 -14.99 0.82 -15.80
N LEU A 736 -14.92 2.15 -15.92
CA LEU A 736 -14.52 2.82 -17.16
C LEU A 736 -13.02 2.72 -17.45
N GLN A 737 -12.18 2.43 -16.44
CA GLN A 737 -10.71 2.38 -16.59
C GLN A 737 -10.24 1.13 -17.34
N ASN A 738 -11.00 0.05 -17.26
CA ASN A 738 -10.65 -1.21 -17.91
C ASN A 738 -11.03 -1.26 -19.40
N ILE A 739 -11.71 -0.23 -19.93
CA ILE A 739 -12.12 -0.17 -21.33
C ILE A 739 -10.85 -0.17 -22.22
N PRO A 740 -10.68 -1.17 -23.12
CA PRO A 740 -9.44 -1.30 -23.89
C PRO A 740 -9.09 -0.05 -24.72
N ILE A 741 -7.83 0.39 -24.64
CA ILE A 741 -7.40 1.66 -25.24
C ILE A 741 -6.84 1.50 -26.66
N ARG A 742 -6.11 0.41 -26.93
CA ARG A 742 -5.22 0.34 -28.10
C ARG A 742 -5.76 -0.44 -29.29
N ASN A 743 -6.67 -1.38 -29.06
CA ASN A 743 -7.18 -2.26 -30.12
C ASN A 743 -8.36 -1.59 -30.85
N GLU A 744 -8.56 -1.92 -32.13
CA GLU A 744 -9.67 -1.36 -32.93
C GLU A 744 -11.03 -1.59 -32.26
N ASP A 745 -11.27 -2.79 -31.71
CA ASP A 745 -12.51 -3.12 -30.99
C ASP A 745 -12.68 -2.29 -29.70
N GLY A 746 -11.58 -1.89 -29.05
CA GLY A 746 -11.61 -0.99 -27.90
C GLY A 746 -11.94 0.45 -28.28
N LYS A 747 -11.55 0.89 -29.48
CA LYS A 747 -11.98 2.18 -30.05
C LYS A 747 -13.46 2.16 -30.39
N GLU A 748 -13.98 1.03 -30.84
CA GLU A 748 -15.40 0.85 -31.15
C GLU A 748 -16.29 1.02 -29.92
N ILE A 749 -15.94 0.40 -28.78
CA ILE A 749 -16.66 0.65 -27.52
C ILE A 749 -16.64 2.13 -27.15
N ARG A 750 -15.49 2.80 -27.27
CA ARG A 750 -15.39 4.22 -26.91
C ARG A 750 -16.17 5.14 -27.84
N ARG A 751 -16.41 4.74 -29.10
CA ARG A 751 -17.31 5.45 -30.02
C ARG A 751 -18.77 5.35 -29.60
N ALA A 752 -19.15 4.30 -28.88
CA ALA A 752 -20.52 4.20 -28.36
C ALA A 752 -20.82 5.24 -27.27
N PHE A 753 -19.82 5.78 -26.59
CA PHE A 753 -20.03 6.92 -25.70
C PHE A 753 -20.21 8.17 -26.56
N VAL A 754 -21.39 8.79 -26.46
CA VAL A 754 -21.78 9.93 -27.28
C VAL A 754 -22.10 11.15 -26.43
N ALA A 755 -21.83 12.33 -26.98
CA ALA A 755 -22.18 13.59 -26.34
C ALA A 755 -23.69 13.83 -26.43
N SER A 756 -24.25 14.58 -25.49
CA SER A 756 -25.64 15.02 -25.54
C SER A 756 -25.90 15.94 -26.72
N GLU A 757 -27.15 16.02 -27.16
CA GLU A 757 -27.54 16.88 -28.27
C GLU A 757 -27.09 18.34 -28.03
N GLY A 758 -26.43 18.94 -29.02
CA GLY A 758 -25.85 20.28 -28.91
C GLY A 758 -24.47 20.35 -28.23
N TYR A 759 -23.95 19.23 -27.71
CA TYR A 759 -22.64 19.17 -27.04
C TYR A 759 -21.62 18.35 -27.84
N LYS A 760 -20.34 18.53 -27.51
CA LYS A 760 -19.22 17.73 -28.01
C LYS A 760 -18.33 17.30 -26.84
N PHE A 761 -17.65 16.16 -27.00
CA PHE A 761 -16.59 15.78 -26.06
C PHE A 761 -15.32 16.60 -26.32
N LEU A 762 -14.75 17.10 -25.23
CA LEU A 762 -13.38 17.62 -25.16
C LEU A 762 -12.57 16.66 -24.31
N SER A 763 -11.46 16.16 -24.85
CA SER A 763 -10.51 15.31 -24.12
C SER A 763 -9.24 16.09 -23.85
N ALA A 764 -8.86 16.18 -22.58
CA ALA A 764 -7.59 16.73 -22.13
C ALA A 764 -6.83 15.63 -21.38
N ASP A 765 -5.60 15.35 -21.80
CA ASP A 765 -4.76 14.29 -21.25
C ASP A 765 -3.40 14.84 -20.84
N TYR A 766 -2.90 14.41 -19.67
CA TYR A 766 -1.58 14.80 -19.23
C TYR A 766 -0.51 13.97 -19.93
N SER A 767 0.15 14.58 -20.91
CA SER A 767 1.20 13.95 -21.69
C SER A 767 2.37 13.49 -20.82
N GLN A 768 2.44 12.17 -20.60
CA GLN A 768 3.56 11.48 -19.95
C GLN A 768 3.86 11.99 -18.53
N VAL A 769 2.81 12.34 -17.76
CA VAL A 769 2.94 12.94 -16.43
C VAL A 769 3.83 12.14 -15.48
N GLU A 770 3.76 10.81 -15.51
CA GLU A 770 4.56 9.94 -14.63
C GLU A 770 6.07 10.11 -14.89
N LEU A 771 6.48 10.24 -16.15
CA LEU A 771 7.88 10.46 -16.50
C LEU A 771 8.33 11.88 -16.21
N ARG A 772 7.44 12.86 -16.31
CA ARG A 772 7.71 14.25 -15.92
C ARG A 772 7.90 14.36 -14.41
N ILE A 773 7.06 13.69 -13.63
CA ILE A 773 7.22 13.57 -12.17
C ILE A 773 8.52 12.84 -11.85
N MET A 774 8.85 11.74 -12.54
CA MET A 774 10.12 11.03 -12.33
C MET A 774 11.32 11.94 -12.60
N ALA A 775 11.32 12.71 -13.69
CA ALA A 775 12.38 13.68 -14.00
C ALA A 775 12.50 14.76 -12.92
N HIS A 776 11.37 15.25 -12.39
CA HIS A 776 11.35 16.21 -11.30
C HIS A 776 11.86 15.61 -9.98
N LEU A 777 11.46 14.40 -9.62
CA LEU A 777 11.89 13.78 -8.36
C LEU A 777 13.35 13.32 -8.39
N SER A 778 13.83 12.83 -9.54
CA SER A 778 15.22 12.37 -9.68
C SER A 778 16.22 13.49 -9.95
N GLN A 779 15.72 14.63 -10.46
CA GLN A 779 16.55 15.74 -10.96
C GLN A 779 17.56 15.29 -12.03
N ASP A 780 17.29 14.21 -12.76
CA ASP A 780 18.19 13.74 -13.83
C ASP A 780 18.25 14.77 -14.96
N ALA A 781 19.44 15.32 -15.17
CA ALA A 781 19.67 16.39 -16.14
C ALA A 781 19.27 15.99 -17.56
N ASN A 782 19.46 14.73 -17.97
CA ASN A 782 19.13 14.29 -19.33
C ASN A 782 17.62 14.19 -19.52
N MET A 783 16.89 13.68 -18.53
CA MET A 783 15.43 13.59 -18.57
C MET A 783 14.79 14.98 -18.53
N VAL A 784 15.28 15.87 -17.66
CA VAL A 784 14.81 17.25 -17.57
C VAL A 784 15.07 17.96 -18.90
N GLU A 785 16.28 17.87 -19.45
CA GLU A 785 16.63 18.46 -20.74
C GLU A 785 15.75 17.92 -21.87
N ALA A 786 15.49 16.61 -21.91
CA ALA A 786 14.62 16.01 -22.92
C ALA A 786 13.22 16.61 -22.90
N PHE A 787 12.62 16.83 -21.72
CA PHE A 787 11.32 17.50 -21.62
C PHE A 787 11.37 19.00 -21.91
N VAL A 788 12.43 19.70 -21.49
CA VAL A 788 12.60 21.15 -21.75
C VAL A 788 12.78 21.43 -23.25
N LYS A 789 13.48 20.53 -23.96
CA LYS A 789 13.69 20.62 -25.42
C LYS A 789 12.55 19.99 -26.23
N ASP A 790 11.48 19.52 -25.58
CA ASP A 790 10.34 18.84 -26.20
C ASP A 790 10.75 17.62 -27.07
N TYR A 791 11.80 16.92 -26.64
CA TYR A 791 12.20 15.67 -27.26
C TYR A 791 11.29 14.52 -26.82
N ASP A 792 11.11 13.54 -27.70
CA ASP A 792 10.51 12.27 -27.33
C ASP A 792 11.39 11.58 -26.29
N ILE A 793 10.92 11.54 -25.04
CA ILE A 793 11.68 11.01 -23.90
C ILE A 793 12.14 9.57 -24.16
N HIS A 794 11.35 8.74 -24.83
CA HIS A 794 11.72 7.36 -25.11
C HIS A 794 12.79 7.28 -26.19
N ALA A 795 12.75 8.16 -27.19
CA ALA A 795 13.80 8.26 -28.19
C ALA A 795 15.10 8.81 -27.57
N ALA A 796 15.00 9.82 -26.72
CA ALA A 796 16.16 10.37 -25.99
C ALA A 796 16.81 9.31 -25.09
N THR A 797 16.02 8.52 -24.35
CA THR A 797 16.54 7.38 -23.58
C THR A 797 17.17 6.33 -24.49
N ALA A 798 16.54 5.98 -25.61
CA ALA A 798 17.07 5.02 -26.57
C ALA A 798 18.41 5.47 -27.16
N ALA A 799 18.53 6.73 -27.57
CA ALA A 799 19.76 7.34 -28.10
C ALA A 799 20.93 7.15 -27.12
N LYS A 800 20.69 7.36 -25.83
CA LYS A 800 21.68 7.16 -24.77
C LYS A 800 22.01 5.68 -24.54
N ILE A 801 21.00 4.80 -24.47
CA ILE A 801 21.18 3.35 -24.25
C ILE A 801 21.98 2.72 -25.40
N PHE A 802 21.60 3.01 -26.64
CA PHE A 802 22.20 2.43 -27.85
C PHE A 802 23.41 3.23 -28.36
N LYS A 803 23.73 4.38 -27.75
CA LYS A 803 24.83 5.28 -28.11
C LYS A 803 24.77 5.72 -29.57
N VAL A 804 23.58 6.09 -30.03
CA VAL A 804 23.32 6.62 -31.37
C VAL A 804 22.71 8.03 -31.28
N PRO A 805 22.84 8.89 -32.30
CA PRO A 805 22.08 10.13 -32.39
C PRO A 805 20.56 9.89 -32.28
N ILE A 806 19.80 10.85 -31.76
CA ILE A 806 18.35 10.69 -31.55
C ILE A 806 17.61 10.48 -32.88
N GLU A 807 18.15 11.04 -33.96
CA GLU A 807 17.65 10.93 -35.33
C GLU A 807 17.82 9.51 -35.91
N GLU A 808 18.76 8.73 -35.37
CA GLU A 808 19.05 7.35 -35.80
C GLU A 808 18.29 6.30 -34.95
N VAL A 809 17.49 6.75 -33.97
CA VAL A 809 16.72 5.84 -33.11
C VAL A 809 15.61 5.16 -33.91
N THR A 810 15.72 3.83 -34.02
CA THR A 810 14.68 3.01 -34.66
C THR A 810 13.44 2.84 -33.76
N SER A 811 12.32 2.45 -34.37
CA SER A 811 11.07 2.15 -33.66
C SER A 811 11.22 1.01 -32.63
N ASP A 812 12.05 0.00 -32.92
CA ASP A 812 12.37 -1.08 -31.98
C ASP A 812 13.18 -0.58 -30.78
N MET A 813 14.22 0.23 -31.03
CA MET A 813 15.03 0.85 -29.97
C MET A 813 14.18 1.71 -29.04
N ARG A 814 13.32 2.56 -29.62
CA ARG A 814 12.37 3.39 -28.89
C ARG A 814 11.41 2.54 -28.04
N ARG A 815 10.88 1.45 -28.60
CA ARG A 815 9.98 0.53 -27.88
C ARG A 815 10.68 -0.11 -26.68
N LYS A 816 11.93 -0.58 -26.85
CA LYS A 816 12.74 -1.16 -25.77
C LYS A 816 13.02 -0.13 -24.67
N ALA A 817 13.41 1.08 -25.05
CA ALA A 817 13.63 2.17 -24.10
C ALA A 817 12.35 2.59 -23.38
N LYS A 818 11.20 2.56 -24.05
CA LYS A 818 9.89 2.76 -23.41
C LYS A 818 9.62 1.71 -22.33
N THR A 819 9.81 0.43 -22.65
CA THR A 819 9.65 -0.67 -21.68
C THR A 819 10.60 -0.50 -20.49
N ALA A 820 11.85 -0.05 -20.71
CA ALA A 820 12.81 0.22 -19.65
C ALA A 820 12.38 1.41 -18.76
N ASN A 821 11.98 2.53 -19.35
CA ASN A 821 11.53 3.72 -18.63
C ASN A 821 10.36 3.41 -17.67
N PHE A 822 9.32 2.72 -18.16
CA PHE A 822 8.21 2.31 -17.30
C PHE A 822 8.61 1.18 -16.34
N GLY A 823 9.52 0.29 -16.76
CA GLY A 823 10.06 -0.76 -15.89
C GLY A 823 10.73 -0.20 -14.63
N ILE A 824 11.48 0.90 -14.77
CA ILE A 824 12.13 1.58 -13.64
C ILE A 824 11.09 2.18 -12.68
N ILE A 825 10.06 2.87 -13.20
CA ILE A 825 8.99 3.45 -12.37
C ILE A 825 8.31 2.39 -11.50
N TYR A 826 8.06 1.21 -12.07
CA TYR A 826 7.40 0.11 -11.36
C TYR A 826 8.35 -0.84 -10.62
N GLY A 827 9.64 -0.48 -10.47
CA GLY A 827 10.62 -1.28 -9.73
C GLY A 827 10.88 -2.67 -10.31
N VAL A 828 10.75 -2.85 -11.62
CA VAL A 828 10.94 -4.13 -12.30
C VAL A 828 12.39 -4.58 -12.17
N SER A 829 12.60 -5.81 -11.69
CA SER A 829 13.94 -6.40 -11.58
C SER A 829 14.61 -6.57 -12.94
N ALA A 830 15.94 -6.64 -12.97
CA ALA A 830 16.70 -6.91 -14.20
C ALA A 830 16.21 -8.19 -14.93
N PHE A 831 15.76 -9.20 -14.16
CA PHE A 831 15.14 -10.41 -14.71
C PHE A 831 13.83 -10.09 -15.44
N GLY A 832 12.87 -9.43 -14.78
CA GLY A 832 11.59 -9.08 -15.37
C GLY A 832 11.73 -8.12 -16.57
N LEU A 833 12.74 -7.26 -16.55
CA LEU A 833 13.05 -6.38 -17.68
C LEU A 833 13.61 -7.18 -18.87
N SER A 834 14.50 -8.15 -18.64
CA SER A 834 15.05 -9.01 -19.69
C SER A 834 13.98 -9.86 -20.40
N GLU A 835 13.02 -10.40 -19.65
CA GLU A 835 11.88 -11.15 -20.21
C GLU A 835 10.99 -10.24 -21.08
N ARG A 836 10.64 -9.05 -20.58
CA ARG A 836 9.78 -8.09 -21.31
C ARG A 836 10.45 -7.52 -22.57
N LEU A 837 11.78 -7.43 -22.57
CA LEU A 837 12.56 -6.95 -23.70
C LEU A 837 12.92 -8.08 -24.70
N GLY A 838 12.73 -9.34 -24.32
CA GLY A 838 13.13 -10.50 -25.13
C GLY A 838 14.64 -10.59 -25.35
N VAL A 839 15.45 -10.16 -24.37
CA VAL A 839 16.92 -10.13 -24.47
C VAL A 839 17.58 -11.07 -23.47
N SER A 840 18.78 -11.56 -23.82
CA SER A 840 19.59 -12.39 -22.92
C SER A 840 20.04 -11.62 -21.68
N ARG A 841 20.30 -12.33 -20.57
CA ARG A 841 20.89 -11.78 -19.34
C ARG A 841 22.41 -11.61 -19.42
N THR A 842 23.01 -12.07 -20.52
CA THR A 842 24.46 -12.09 -20.79
C THR A 842 24.82 -11.14 -21.91
#